data_AF-A0A672RFF4-F1
#
_entry.id   AF-A0A672RFF4-F1
#
_cell.length_a   1.000
_cell.length_b   1.000
_cell.length_c   1.000
_cell.angle_alpha   90.00
_cell.angle_beta   90.00
_cell.angle_gamma   90.00
#
_symmetry.space_group_name_H-M   'P 1'
#
loop_
_entity.id
_entity.type
_entity.pdbx_description
1 polymer ?
#
loop_
_entity_poly.entity_id
_entity_poly.type
_entity_poly.pdbx_seq_one_letter_code
_entity_poly.pdbx_strand_id
1 'polypeptide(L)'
;MISFSMRGVRQLELHRLILALIVFCLLSMAFLAYYVSNSPKIKEAPPLPFSDCGGVVAAAPGGQRAPLFLPPFTGRQRMVKAVDNSRTEPVVLVFVESIYSQLGQEIVAILESSRFRYHTEIAPSKGDMPTLMERDVGRYTLVIYENILKYVNLDAWNRDLLDKYCAEFDVGIIGFFKANENSLLSAQLKGFPLFLHSNLGLRDYHINPAAPLLYITKPNEVEQGPLPGDDWTVFQSNHSTYEPVLLAVTKSSEALAHLAPPRALHATVVQDLGLHDGIQRVLFGNNLSFWLHKLIFVDAIAYLTGKRLCLSLERHLLVDVDDIFVGKEGTRMKVTDVKVSQRFFLIRICVFAGTEEEDEGDDMLLQHRHEFWWFPHMWSHMQPHLFHNVSVLAEQMRLNMQFAQEHGIPTDMGYAVAPHHSGVYPVHSQLYEAWKSVWGITVTSTEEYPHLRPARHRRGFIHRGIKVLPRQTCGLFTHTIFYNEYPGGSRELDKSIRGGELFLTVLLNPISIFMTHLSNYGNDRLGLYTFESLVKFVQCWTNLRLQTLPPMELAEKYFQIFPEEMDPLWQNPCHDKRHKDIWSKEKTCDRLPKFLVIGPQKTGTSALHSFLTLHPAITSNFPSPVTFEEIQFFNGPNYHNGIDWYMDFFPFPSNVSTDFMFEKSANYFDTEMVPKRAAALLPRAKIIALLINPVDRAYSWYQHQRAHQDAAAINHTFHDVVTAGPSASKELLTLQSHSLKPGTYATHLERWLVHYPARQLHIVDGALLRSNPALVMDGIQRFLGVTPIFNYTQALVFDEGKGFWCQRLEGGRPKCLGKSKGRKYPEMAPETRAFLTEYYREHNLELLRLLNRLGQALPTWLREELQSASWS
;
A
#
# COMPACT_ATOMS: atom_id res chain seq x y z
N MET A 1 -37.18 -56.36 44.37
CA MET A 1 -38.08 -55.17 44.39
C MET A 1 -37.49 -53.96 45.14
N ILE A 2 -36.16 -53.72 45.11
CA ILE A 2 -35.55 -52.55 45.78
C ILE A 2 -34.71 -51.67 44.82
N SER A 3 -34.41 -52.14 43.60
CA SER A 3 -33.58 -51.39 42.64
C SER A 3 -34.33 -50.33 41.81
N PHE A 4 -35.66 -50.27 41.84
CA PHE A 4 -36.43 -49.30 41.03
C PHE A 4 -36.83 -48.02 41.77
N SER A 5 -36.82 -48.01 43.11
CA SER A 5 -37.26 -46.85 43.90
C SER A 5 -36.18 -45.76 44.05
N MET A 6 -34.88 -46.14 44.09
CA MET A 6 -33.79 -45.17 44.25
C MET A 6 -33.45 -44.35 42.99
N ARG A 7 -33.87 -44.79 41.78
CA ARG A 7 -33.66 -44.02 40.55
C ARG A 7 -34.61 -42.83 40.44
N GLY A 8 -35.88 -42.98 40.84
CA GLY A 8 -36.86 -41.88 40.81
C GLY A 8 -36.53 -40.74 41.77
N VAL A 9 -36.02 -41.06 42.97
CA VAL A 9 -35.68 -40.05 43.98
C VAL A 9 -34.44 -39.23 43.57
N ARG A 10 -33.39 -39.86 43.04
CA ARG A 10 -32.21 -39.14 42.51
C ARG A 10 -32.53 -38.29 41.28
N GLN A 11 -33.46 -38.73 40.43
CA GLN A 11 -33.85 -37.98 39.24
C GLN A 11 -34.72 -36.77 39.60
N LEU A 12 -35.55 -36.87 40.66
CA LEU A 12 -36.30 -35.73 41.20
C LEU A 12 -35.39 -34.67 41.83
N GLU A 13 -34.36 -35.07 42.57
CA GLU A 13 -33.41 -34.11 43.15
C GLU A 13 -32.58 -33.40 42.08
N LEU A 14 -32.15 -34.13 41.04
CA LEU A 14 -31.44 -33.52 39.91
C LEU A 14 -32.33 -32.53 39.13
N HIS A 15 -33.61 -32.87 38.91
CA HIS A 15 -34.55 -31.93 38.28
C HIS A 15 -34.79 -30.69 39.15
N ARG A 16 -34.89 -30.83 40.47
CA ARG A 16 -35.02 -29.69 41.38
C ARG A 16 -33.78 -28.80 41.39
N LEU A 17 -32.58 -29.38 41.33
CA LEU A 17 -31.32 -28.65 41.21
C LEU A 17 -31.22 -27.91 39.88
N ILE A 18 -31.58 -28.55 38.76
CA ILE A 18 -31.60 -27.92 37.44
C ILE A 18 -32.62 -26.78 37.40
N LEU A 19 -33.81 -26.99 37.98
CA LEU A 19 -34.86 -25.97 38.01
C LEU A 19 -34.46 -24.79 38.91
N ALA A 20 -33.81 -25.05 40.04
CA ALA A 20 -33.23 -24.02 40.89
C ALA A 20 -32.11 -23.24 40.17
N LEU A 21 -31.28 -23.92 39.37
CA LEU A 21 -30.23 -23.28 38.58
C LEU A 21 -30.82 -22.40 37.46
N ILE A 22 -31.87 -22.88 36.78
CA ILE A 22 -32.59 -22.11 35.75
C ILE A 22 -33.24 -20.88 36.38
N VAL A 23 -33.90 -21.03 37.53
CA VAL A 23 -34.51 -19.90 38.26
C VAL A 23 -33.44 -18.92 38.72
N PHE A 24 -32.30 -19.38 39.23
CA PHE A 24 -31.19 -18.52 39.61
C PHE A 24 -30.59 -17.78 38.41
N CYS A 25 -30.42 -18.44 37.26
CA CYS A 25 -29.98 -17.81 36.02
C CYS A 25 -30.98 -16.77 35.52
N LEU A 26 -32.29 -17.07 35.54
CA LEU A 26 -33.34 -16.12 35.15
C LEU A 26 -33.40 -14.92 36.09
N LEU A 27 -33.27 -15.13 37.41
CA LEU A 27 -33.20 -14.07 38.40
C LEU A 27 -31.93 -13.24 38.28
N SER A 28 -30.79 -13.87 37.99
CA SER A 28 -29.52 -13.18 37.73
C SER A 28 -29.60 -12.36 36.45
N MET A 29 -30.18 -12.89 35.37
CA MET A 29 -30.42 -12.14 34.13
C MET A 29 -31.42 -11.00 34.34
N ALA A 30 -32.49 -11.21 35.12
CA ALA A 30 -33.44 -10.15 35.46
C ALA A 30 -32.81 -9.08 36.35
N PHE A 31 -31.96 -9.46 37.31
CA PHE A 31 -31.22 -8.54 38.17
C PHE A 31 -30.18 -7.76 37.38
N LEU A 32 -29.43 -8.40 36.48
CA LEU A 32 -28.51 -7.74 35.56
C LEU A 32 -29.27 -6.81 34.60
N ALA A 33 -30.39 -7.26 34.02
CA ALA A 33 -31.21 -6.42 33.15
C ALA A 33 -31.77 -5.21 33.92
N TYR A 34 -32.23 -5.41 35.16
CA TYR A 34 -32.70 -4.33 36.04
C TYR A 34 -31.56 -3.38 36.41
N TYR A 35 -30.38 -3.89 36.77
CA TYR A 35 -29.23 -3.06 37.16
C TYR A 35 -28.63 -2.31 35.97
N VAL A 36 -28.61 -2.91 34.78
CA VAL A 36 -28.23 -2.25 33.52
C VAL A 36 -29.26 -1.21 33.10
N SER A 37 -30.56 -1.45 33.34
CA SER A 37 -31.64 -0.51 32.99
C SER A 37 -31.80 0.63 33.99
N ASN A 38 -31.56 0.39 35.29
CA ASN A 38 -31.83 1.32 36.39
C ASN A 38 -30.60 1.80 37.15
N SER A 39 -29.37 1.41 36.76
CA SER A 39 -28.20 2.12 37.27
C SER A 39 -28.30 3.58 36.86
N PRO A 40 -28.20 4.53 37.80
CA PRO A 40 -28.04 5.92 37.42
C PRO A 40 -26.77 6.00 36.59
N LYS A 41 -26.92 6.20 35.27
CA LYS A 41 -25.83 6.68 34.42
C LYS A 41 -25.45 8.03 35.01
N ILE A 42 -24.51 8.06 35.94
CA ILE A 42 -23.92 9.30 36.42
C ILE A 42 -23.30 9.92 35.16
N LYS A 43 -24.01 10.90 34.61
CA LYS A 43 -23.60 11.70 33.46
C LYS A 43 -22.50 12.63 33.92
N GLU A 44 -21.32 12.09 34.21
CA GLU A 44 -20.12 12.91 34.26
C GLU A 44 -19.91 13.47 32.86
N ALA A 45 -19.89 14.80 32.74
CA ALA A 45 -19.55 15.44 31.49
C ALA A 45 -18.17 14.94 31.04
N PRO A 46 -17.96 14.73 29.72
CA PRO A 46 -16.66 14.35 29.21
C PRO A 46 -15.62 15.39 29.66
N PRO A 47 -14.36 14.96 29.90
CA PRO A 47 -13.30 15.89 30.24
C PRO A 47 -13.20 16.97 29.16
N LEU A 48 -12.93 18.20 29.58
CA LEU A 48 -12.68 19.28 28.63
C LEU A 48 -11.53 18.87 27.68
N PRO A 49 -11.61 19.21 26.38
CA PRO A 49 -10.50 19.00 25.46
C PRO A 49 -9.23 19.58 26.07
N PHE A 50 -8.13 18.83 26.03
CA PHE A 50 -6.94 19.09 26.84
C PHE A 50 -6.60 20.60 26.91
N SER A 51 -6.51 21.15 28.12
CA SER A 51 -6.17 22.56 28.34
C SER A 51 -4.67 22.68 28.51
N ASP A 52 -4.06 23.46 27.62
CA ASP A 52 -2.70 24.00 27.67
C ASP A 52 -1.53 23.02 27.58
N CYS A 53 -0.64 23.33 26.63
CA CYS A 53 0.75 22.92 26.62
C CYS A 53 1.41 23.45 27.91
N GLY A 54 1.33 22.68 29.01
CA GLY A 54 1.94 22.98 30.32
C GLY A 54 2.16 24.47 30.59
N GLY A 55 1.07 25.21 30.85
CA GLY A 55 1.16 26.64 31.10
C GLY A 55 2.18 26.96 32.20
N VAL A 56 3.12 27.85 31.88
CA VAL A 56 3.82 28.65 32.88
C VAL A 56 2.75 29.28 33.75
N VAL A 57 2.58 28.77 34.96
CA VAL A 57 1.80 29.47 35.98
C VAL A 57 2.48 30.82 36.13
N ALA A 58 1.85 31.88 35.63
CA ALA A 58 2.17 33.24 36.01
C ALA A 58 2.14 33.26 37.53
N ALA A 59 3.33 33.31 38.13
CA ALA A 59 3.46 33.29 39.57
C ALA A 59 2.66 34.46 40.14
N ALA A 60 1.74 34.14 41.05
CA ALA A 60 1.27 35.11 42.03
C ALA A 60 2.50 35.78 42.68
N PRO A 61 2.45 37.09 42.96
CA PRO A 61 3.61 37.83 43.41
C PRO A 61 3.99 37.39 44.83
N GLY A 62 5.01 36.54 44.95
CA GLY A 62 5.58 36.17 46.25
C GLY A 62 5.91 34.70 46.38
N GLY A 63 6.98 34.26 45.72
CA GLY A 63 7.54 32.92 45.93
C GLY A 63 8.67 32.63 44.96
N GLN A 64 9.91 32.97 45.35
CA GLN A 64 11.11 32.64 44.57
C GLN A 64 11.26 31.12 44.45
N ARG A 65 10.84 30.54 43.33
CA ARG A 65 11.39 29.27 42.83
C ARG A 65 12.46 29.61 41.81
N ALA A 66 13.71 29.30 42.14
CA ALA A 66 14.83 29.44 41.23
C ALA A 66 14.58 28.58 39.98
N PRO A 67 14.65 29.15 38.77
CA PRO A 67 14.69 28.36 37.55
C PRO A 67 16.00 27.58 37.55
N LEU A 68 15.94 26.26 37.32
CA LEU A 68 17.13 25.50 36.92
C LEU A 68 17.49 25.92 35.50
N PHE A 69 18.13 27.08 35.39
CA PHE A 69 18.82 27.49 34.18
C PHE A 69 19.90 26.45 33.91
N LEU A 70 19.73 25.67 32.84
CA LEU A 70 20.89 25.12 32.13
C LEU A 70 21.80 26.32 31.80
N PRO A 71 23.12 26.22 32.04
CA PRO A 71 24.02 27.30 31.67
C PRO A 71 23.86 27.60 30.18
N PRO A 72 23.89 28.88 29.75
CA PRO A 72 23.85 29.21 28.34
C PRO A 72 25.08 28.60 27.68
N PHE A 73 24.86 27.55 26.87
CA PHE A 73 25.90 27.02 26.01
C PHE A 73 26.20 28.09 24.96
N THR A 74 27.28 28.82 25.17
CA THR A 74 27.94 29.63 24.13
C THR A 74 28.69 28.68 23.20
N GLY A 75 27.96 27.78 22.55
CA GLY A 75 28.48 26.91 21.52
C GLY A 75 28.36 27.60 20.17
N ARG A 76 29.51 27.92 19.53
CA ARG A 76 29.58 28.14 18.08
C ARG A 76 28.63 27.16 17.38
N GLN A 77 27.78 27.63 16.46
CA GLN A 77 27.20 26.76 15.43
C GLN A 77 28.38 26.03 14.77
N ARG A 78 28.66 24.80 15.22
CA ARG A 78 29.72 23.99 14.65
C ARG A 78 29.26 23.68 13.22
N MET A 79 30.13 23.93 12.25
CA MET A 79 29.87 23.58 10.86
C MET A 79 29.71 22.06 10.77
N VAL A 80 28.47 21.59 10.83
CA VAL A 80 28.11 20.22 10.48
C VAL A 80 28.30 20.09 8.97
N LYS A 81 28.98 19.03 8.53
CA LYS A 81 29.12 18.72 7.10
C LYS A 81 27.71 18.61 6.50
N ALA A 82 27.43 19.38 5.46
CA ALA A 82 26.19 19.25 4.71
C ALA A 82 26.16 17.87 4.04
N VAL A 83 25.06 17.15 4.20
CA VAL A 83 24.85 15.83 3.62
C VAL A 83 24.62 15.99 2.11
N ASP A 84 25.50 15.44 1.26
CA ASP A 84 25.34 15.40 -0.20
C ASP A 84 25.02 13.99 -0.69
N ASN A 85 23.73 13.66 -0.71
CA ASN A 85 23.24 12.35 -1.15
C ASN A 85 22.83 12.34 -2.63
N SER A 86 23.27 13.31 -3.44
CA SER A 86 22.89 13.42 -4.85
C SER A 86 23.29 12.19 -5.69
N ARG A 87 24.37 11.50 -5.28
CA ARG A 87 24.91 10.28 -5.92
C ARG A 87 24.22 8.98 -5.49
N THR A 88 23.14 9.05 -4.71
CA THR A 88 22.41 7.86 -4.26
C THR A 88 20.99 7.79 -4.83
N GLU A 89 20.36 6.63 -4.79
CA GLU A 89 18.91 6.51 -4.92
C GLU A 89 18.19 6.84 -3.59
N PRO A 90 16.99 7.45 -3.64
CA PRO A 90 16.20 7.73 -2.44
C PRO A 90 15.50 6.46 -1.94
N VAL A 91 16.30 5.48 -1.53
CA VAL A 91 15.90 4.18 -0.99
C VAL A 91 16.58 3.96 0.36
N VAL A 92 15.84 3.45 1.34
CA VAL A 92 16.36 3.14 2.68
C VAL A 92 16.71 1.65 2.77
N LEU A 93 17.92 1.31 3.20
CA LEU A 93 18.29 -0.06 3.53
C LEU A 93 17.99 -0.33 5.01
N VAL A 94 17.13 -1.31 5.29
CA VAL A 94 16.71 -1.66 6.65
C VAL A 94 17.20 -3.05 7.01
N PHE A 95 18.14 -3.13 7.94
CA PHE A 95 18.62 -4.37 8.52
C PHE A 95 17.77 -4.78 9.71
N VAL A 96 17.10 -5.92 9.56
CA VAL A 96 16.26 -6.55 10.58
C VAL A 96 16.90 -7.83 11.11
N GLU A 97 16.60 -8.25 12.34
CA GLU A 97 17.03 -9.54 12.89
C GLU A 97 16.18 -10.69 12.35
N SER A 98 14.90 -10.41 12.07
CA SER A 98 14.01 -11.32 11.36
C SER A 98 12.92 -10.53 10.63
N ILE A 99 12.30 -11.14 9.61
CA ILE A 99 11.14 -10.57 8.92
C ILE A 99 9.90 -10.38 9.82
N TYR A 100 9.93 -10.92 11.05
CA TYR A 100 8.86 -10.84 12.03
C TYR A 100 9.21 -9.98 13.25
N SER A 101 10.36 -9.29 13.25
CA SER A 101 10.74 -8.43 14.37
C SER A 101 9.73 -7.29 14.51
N GLN A 102 9.27 -7.05 15.74
CA GLN A 102 8.28 -5.99 15.99
C GLN A 102 8.84 -4.62 15.60
N LEU A 103 10.08 -4.31 15.99
CA LEU A 103 10.73 -3.03 15.66
C LEU A 103 10.96 -2.88 14.16
N GLY A 104 11.40 -3.93 13.47
CA GLY A 104 11.55 -3.91 12.01
C GLY A 104 10.23 -3.63 11.31
N GLN A 105 9.13 -4.25 11.76
CA GLN A 105 7.78 -3.98 11.24
C GLN A 105 7.30 -2.55 11.54
N GLU A 106 7.61 -2.00 12.71
CA GLU A 106 7.29 -0.60 13.07
C GLU A 106 8.08 0.40 12.21
N ILE A 107 9.37 0.16 11.98
CA ILE A 107 10.22 0.95 11.07
C ILE A 107 9.64 0.94 9.66
N VAL A 108 9.36 -0.25 9.13
CA VAL A 108 8.77 -0.43 7.80
C VAL A 108 7.41 0.26 7.70
N ALA A 109 6.56 0.17 8.73
CA ALA A 109 5.26 0.82 8.73
C ALA A 109 5.35 2.35 8.64
N ILE A 110 6.34 2.97 9.27
CA ILE A 110 6.58 4.42 9.18
C ILE A 110 7.06 4.80 7.77
N LEU A 111 7.99 4.02 7.19
CA LEU A 111 8.50 4.25 5.84
C LEU A 111 7.39 4.11 4.78
N GLU A 112 6.55 3.07 4.89
CA GLU A 112 5.40 2.83 4.01
C GLU A 112 4.35 3.95 4.08
N SER A 113 4.03 4.42 5.30
CA SER A 113 3.10 5.52 5.51
C SER A 113 3.61 6.80 4.84
N SER A 114 4.91 7.06 4.97
CA SER A 114 5.58 8.24 4.42
C SER A 114 5.90 8.15 2.92
N ARG A 115 5.54 7.05 2.24
CA ARG A 115 5.86 6.77 0.82
C ARG A 115 7.37 6.70 0.52
N PHE A 116 8.19 6.37 1.50
CA PHE A 116 9.63 6.21 1.29
C PHE A 116 9.94 4.80 0.78
N ARG A 117 10.70 4.70 -0.31
CA ARG A 117 11.16 3.41 -0.85
C ARG A 117 12.15 2.79 0.13
N TYR A 118 12.05 1.49 0.33
CA TYR A 118 12.91 0.77 1.25
C TYR A 118 13.23 -0.63 0.73
N HIS A 119 14.32 -1.19 1.22
CA HIS A 119 14.76 -2.56 1.00
C HIS A 119 15.07 -3.18 2.36
N THR A 120 14.46 -4.33 2.67
CA THR A 120 14.70 -5.03 3.94
C THR A 120 15.65 -6.19 3.73
N GLU A 121 16.62 -6.35 4.63
CA GLU A 121 17.54 -7.47 4.66
C GLU A 121 17.71 -7.99 6.07
N ILE A 122 17.87 -9.31 6.20
CA ILE A 122 18.24 -9.89 7.50
C ILE A 122 19.72 -9.58 7.75
N ALA A 123 20.04 -8.94 8.87
CA ALA A 123 21.39 -8.52 9.19
C ALA A 123 22.38 -9.71 9.12
N PRO A 124 23.34 -9.70 8.18
CA PRO A 124 24.23 -10.84 7.99
C PRO A 124 25.13 -11.00 9.22
N SER A 125 25.11 -12.20 9.81
CA SER A 125 26.06 -12.55 10.89
C SER A 125 27.38 -13.06 10.31
N LYS A 126 27.27 -13.79 9.19
CA LYS A 126 28.31 -14.24 8.25
C LYS A 126 27.62 -14.41 6.89
N GLY A 127 28.10 -13.76 5.84
CA GLY A 127 27.48 -13.81 4.50
C GLY A 127 27.73 -12.54 3.68
N ASP A 128 27.26 -12.55 2.44
CA ASP A 128 27.44 -11.43 1.51
C ASP A 128 26.45 -10.29 1.83
N MET A 129 26.96 -9.06 1.84
CA MET A 129 26.14 -7.86 1.91
C MET A 129 25.32 -7.67 0.62
N PRO A 130 24.13 -7.05 0.68
CA PRO A 130 23.41 -6.67 -0.53
C PRO A 130 24.28 -5.71 -1.36
N THR A 131 24.11 -5.75 -2.68
CA THR A 131 24.81 -4.83 -3.58
C THR A 131 24.51 -3.38 -3.18
N LEU A 132 25.53 -2.64 -2.75
CA LEU A 132 25.41 -1.26 -2.26
C LEU A 132 25.49 -0.21 -3.37
N MET A 133 26.15 -0.53 -4.49
CA MET A 133 26.33 0.36 -5.62
C MET A 133 26.11 -0.37 -6.94
N GLU A 134 25.58 0.34 -7.94
CA GLU A 134 25.50 -0.15 -9.31
C GLU A 134 26.14 0.89 -10.22
N ARG A 135 27.22 0.51 -10.91
CA ARG A 135 28.11 1.42 -11.64
C ARG A 135 28.71 2.46 -10.68
N ASP A 136 28.32 3.73 -10.76
CA ASP A 136 28.82 4.84 -9.93
C ASP A 136 27.73 5.48 -9.05
N VAL A 137 26.57 4.82 -8.93
CA VAL A 137 25.42 5.30 -8.15
C VAL A 137 25.22 4.41 -6.93
N GLY A 138 25.14 5.03 -5.75
CA GLY A 138 24.81 4.33 -4.51
C GLY A 138 23.34 3.95 -4.48
N ARG A 139 23.01 2.71 -4.14
CA ARG A 139 21.63 2.22 -4.18
C ARG A 139 20.78 2.68 -3.01
N TYR A 140 21.39 3.19 -1.93
CA TYR A 140 20.71 3.54 -0.69
C TYR A 140 21.18 4.89 -0.15
N THR A 141 20.25 5.77 0.22
CA THR A 141 20.55 7.09 0.81
C THR A 141 20.62 7.07 2.34
N LEU A 142 20.15 5.99 2.98
CA LEU A 142 20.08 5.84 4.43
C LEU A 142 20.17 4.35 4.79
N VAL A 143 20.87 4.03 5.88
CA VAL A 143 20.91 2.68 6.45
C VAL A 143 20.29 2.70 7.84
N ILE A 144 19.42 1.74 8.14
CA ILE A 144 18.77 1.58 9.44
C ILE A 144 19.07 0.20 9.99
N TYR A 145 19.57 0.13 11.22
CA TYR A 145 19.75 -1.11 11.98
C TYR A 145 18.75 -1.17 13.11
N GLU A 146 17.85 -2.16 13.10
CA GLU A 146 16.97 -2.41 14.24
C GLU A 146 17.73 -2.85 15.50
N ASN A 147 18.96 -3.32 15.33
CA ASN A 147 19.89 -3.60 16.41
C ASN A 147 21.30 -3.15 16.01
N ILE A 148 21.78 -2.06 16.61
CA ILE A 148 23.10 -1.48 16.32
C ILE A 148 24.25 -2.45 16.63
N LEU A 149 24.05 -3.44 17.51
CA LEU A 149 25.06 -4.46 17.75
C LEU A 149 25.36 -5.31 16.52
N LYS A 150 24.42 -5.43 15.57
CA LYS A 150 24.68 -6.13 14.30
C LYS A 150 25.69 -5.38 13.45
N TYR A 151 25.58 -4.05 13.37
CA TYR A 151 26.55 -3.18 12.67
C TYR A 151 27.94 -3.22 13.32
N VAL A 152 28.00 -3.20 14.65
CA VAL A 152 29.27 -3.17 15.40
C VAL A 152 29.98 -4.52 15.43
N ASN A 153 29.23 -5.61 15.28
CA ASN A 153 29.76 -6.98 15.27
C ASN A 153 29.84 -7.59 13.85
N LEU A 154 29.68 -6.78 12.80
CA LEU A 154 30.04 -7.20 11.44
C LEU A 154 31.49 -7.69 11.40
N ASP A 155 31.77 -8.66 10.53
CA ASP A 155 33.14 -9.01 10.22
C ASP A 155 33.88 -7.83 9.57
N ALA A 156 35.21 -7.85 9.67
CA ALA A 156 36.04 -6.72 9.28
C ALA A 156 35.87 -6.31 7.81
N TRP A 157 35.61 -7.25 6.91
CA TRP A 157 35.48 -6.97 5.48
C TRP A 157 34.14 -6.29 5.17
N ASN A 158 33.02 -6.88 5.63
CA ASN A 158 31.70 -6.28 5.46
C ASN A 158 31.58 -4.92 6.16
N ARG A 159 32.25 -4.79 7.30
CA ARG A 159 32.31 -3.54 8.06
C ARG A 159 33.02 -2.43 7.28
N ASP A 160 34.22 -2.72 6.77
CA ASP A 160 35.01 -1.78 5.97
C ASP A 160 34.29 -1.40 4.66
N LEU A 161 33.64 -2.36 4.01
CA LEU A 161 32.83 -2.12 2.81
C LEU A 161 31.70 -1.12 3.08
N LEU A 162 30.92 -1.34 4.15
CA LEU A 162 29.80 -0.46 4.49
C LEU A 162 30.28 0.92 4.95
N ASP A 163 31.33 1.00 5.77
CA ASP A 163 31.87 2.28 6.24
C ASP A 163 32.44 3.10 5.08
N LYS A 164 33.13 2.48 4.11
CA LYS A 164 33.57 3.15 2.87
C LYS A 164 32.40 3.65 2.04
N TYR A 165 31.36 2.84 1.87
CA TYR A 165 30.14 3.25 1.18
C TYR A 165 29.49 4.47 1.87
N CYS A 166 29.33 4.42 3.19
CA CYS A 166 28.78 5.53 3.97
C CYS A 166 29.62 6.80 3.86
N ALA A 167 30.95 6.70 3.91
CA ALA A 167 31.85 7.85 3.79
C ALA A 167 31.91 8.42 2.37
N GLU A 168 31.84 7.58 1.32
CA GLU A 168 31.92 8.02 -0.07
C GLU A 168 30.62 8.68 -0.56
N PHE A 169 29.46 8.15 -0.15
CA PHE A 169 28.14 8.57 -0.60
C PHE A 169 27.36 9.40 0.43
N ASP A 170 28.02 9.81 1.53
CA ASP A 170 27.42 10.57 2.64
C ASP A 170 26.18 9.91 3.28
N VAL A 171 26.15 8.58 3.31
CA VAL A 171 25.02 7.81 3.82
C VAL A 171 25.07 7.69 5.34
N GLY A 172 24.09 8.29 6.01
CA GLY A 172 23.93 8.21 7.46
C GLY A 172 23.35 6.88 7.97
N ILE A 173 23.46 6.64 9.28
CA ILE A 173 22.98 5.42 9.93
C ILE A 173 22.03 5.74 11.09
N ILE A 174 20.85 5.10 11.11
CA ILE A 174 20.00 5.06 12.30
C ILE A 174 20.18 3.70 13.00
N GLY A 175 20.43 3.72 14.31
CA GLY A 175 20.64 2.51 15.10
C GLY A 175 19.75 2.46 16.33
N PHE A 176 19.21 1.29 16.62
CA PHE A 176 18.47 1.04 17.86
C PHE A 176 19.26 0.11 18.78
N PHE A 177 19.21 0.38 20.08
CA PHE A 177 19.72 -0.50 21.11
C PHE A 177 18.65 -0.61 22.21
N LYS A 178 18.01 -1.78 22.28
CA LYS A 178 17.06 -2.12 23.33
C LYS A 178 17.73 -3.11 24.30
N ALA A 179 17.73 -2.80 25.59
CA ALA A 179 18.31 -3.70 26.58
C ALA A 179 17.45 -4.96 26.74
N ASN A 180 18.11 -6.04 27.14
CA ASN A 180 17.48 -7.30 27.53
C ASN A 180 18.10 -7.79 28.85
N GLU A 181 17.58 -8.89 29.39
CA GLU A 181 18.04 -9.48 30.66
C GLU A 181 19.54 -9.83 30.65
N ASN A 182 20.11 -10.12 29.49
CA ASN A 182 21.53 -10.47 29.32
C ASN A 182 22.43 -9.25 29.04
N SER A 183 21.86 -8.05 28.95
CA SER A 183 22.61 -6.83 28.65
C SER A 183 23.42 -6.40 29.88
N LEU A 184 24.71 -6.11 29.66
CA LEU A 184 25.57 -5.57 30.71
C LEU A 184 25.02 -4.23 31.21
N LEU A 185 25.07 -4.01 32.53
CA LEU A 185 24.62 -2.76 33.15
C LEU A 185 25.36 -1.54 32.61
N SER A 186 26.65 -1.69 32.30
CA SER A 186 27.47 -0.67 31.67
C SER A 186 28.46 -1.32 30.71
N ALA A 187 28.52 -0.85 29.47
CA ALA A 187 29.46 -1.33 28.46
C ALA A 187 29.83 -0.25 27.45
N GLN A 188 31.08 -0.24 26.99
CA GLN A 188 31.48 0.59 25.86
C GLN A 188 31.02 -0.05 24.56
N LEU A 189 30.40 0.73 23.67
CA LEU A 189 30.08 0.30 22.31
C LEU A 189 31.39 0.06 21.56
N LYS A 190 31.65 -1.19 21.17
CA LYS A 190 32.92 -1.60 20.55
C LYS A 190 33.26 -0.72 19.35
N GLY A 191 34.48 -0.15 19.35
CA GLY A 191 34.96 0.73 18.28
C GLY A 191 34.50 2.19 18.37
N PHE A 192 33.68 2.55 19.37
CA PHE A 192 33.15 3.90 19.54
C PHE A 192 33.48 4.48 20.92
N PRO A 193 33.71 5.80 21.05
CA PRO A 193 33.88 6.46 22.33
C PRO A 193 32.52 6.75 23.00
N LEU A 194 31.66 5.72 23.07
CA LEU A 194 30.27 5.79 23.55
C LEU A 194 30.02 4.65 24.54
N PHE A 195 29.51 4.99 25.73
CA PHE A 195 29.14 4.06 26.78
C PHE A 195 27.62 3.92 26.84
N LEU A 196 27.16 2.69 26.97
CA LEU A 196 25.77 2.29 27.14
C LEU A 196 25.55 1.91 28.60
N HIS A 197 24.51 2.47 29.23
CA HIS A 197 24.04 2.03 30.53
C HIS A 197 22.60 1.54 30.42
N SER A 198 22.35 0.27 30.74
CA SER A 198 21.14 -0.47 30.34
C SER A 198 20.27 -0.90 31.52
N ASN A 199 19.04 -1.34 31.22
CA ASN A 199 18.04 -1.83 32.18
C ASN A 199 17.67 -0.76 33.22
N LEU A 200 17.42 0.47 32.75
CA LEU A 200 17.03 1.60 33.58
C LEU A 200 15.53 1.90 33.48
N GLY A 201 14.89 2.12 34.63
CA GLY A 201 13.58 2.77 34.68
C GLY A 201 13.74 4.29 34.59
N LEU A 202 13.11 4.91 33.59
CA LEU A 202 13.24 6.35 33.32
C LEU A 202 11.89 7.08 33.42
N ARG A 203 11.93 8.40 33.64
CA ARG A 203 10.78 9.31 33.77
C ARG A 203 11.16 10.73 33.31
N ASP A 204 10.15 11.57 33.11
CA ASP A 204 10.25 13.00 32.85
C ASP A 204 11.22 13.35 31.71
N TYR A 205 10.67 13.46 30.50
CA TYR A 205 11.45 13.49 29.27
C TYR A 205 11.63 14.91 28.72
N HIS A 206 12.84 15.23 28.26
CA HIS A 206 13.23 16.55 27.79
C HIS A 206 13.79 16.47 26.36
N ILE A 207 13.29 17.34 25.48
CA ILE A 207 13.83 17.51 24.13
C ILE A 207 14.94 18.57 24.19
N ASN A 208 16.13 18.27 23.65
CA ASN A 208 17.21 19.24 23.60
C ASN A 208 16.96 20.27 22.49
N PRO A 209 16.67 21.56 22.80
CA PRO A 209 16.41 22.59 21.78
C PRO A 209 17.61 22.88 20.88
N ALA A 210 18.83 22.52 21.31
CA ALA A 210 20.03 22.70 20.51
C ALA A 210 20.28 21.57 19.50
N ALA A 211 19.45 20.51 19.48
CA ALA A 211 19.65 19.39 18.57
C ALA A 211 19.33 19.80 17.12
N PRO A 212 20.32 19.80 16.19
CA PRO A 212 20.16 20.24 14.80
C PRO A 212 19.24 19.34 13.96
N LEU A 213 18.96 18.11 14.39
CA LEU A 213 18.07 17.22 13.66
C LEU A 213 16.59 17.60 13.77
N LEU A 214 16.20 18.41 14.76
CA LEU A 214 14.81 18.75 15.01
C LEU A 214 14.24 19.57 13.84
N TYR A 215 13.20 19.03 13.19
CA TYR A 215 12.54 19.68 12.06
C TYR A 215 11.04 19.72 12.28
N ILE A 216 10.40 18.56 12.43
CA ILE A 216 9.00 18.43 12.81
C ILE A 216 8.86 18.62 14.31
N THR A 217 9.77 18.08 15.11
CA THR A 217 9.67 18.14 16.57
C THR A 217 9.87 19.56 17.09
N LYS A 218 9.01 19.98 18.02
CA LYS A 218 9.11 21.28 18.69
C LYS A 218 9.71 21.11 20.09
N PRO A 219 10.80 21.83 20.45
CA PRO A 219 11.57 21.52 21.65
C PRO A 219 11.06 22.11 22.98
N ASN A 220 9.77 22.39 23.14
CA ASN A 220 9.28 23.25 24.25
C ASN A 220 8.48 22.56 25.35
N GLU A 221 8.64 21.26 25.61
CA GLU A 221 7.82 20.56 26.60
C GLU A 221 8.60 19.47 27.35
N VAL A 222 8.20 19.26 28.61
CA VAL A 222 8.62 18.10 29.41
C VAL A 222 7.45 17.13 29.42
N GLU A 223 7.64 15.94 28.84
CA GLU A 223 6.64 14.87 28.99
C GLU A 223 6.80 14.30 30.39
N GLN A 224 5.92 14.71 31.30
CA GLN A 224 5.96 14.28 32.70
C GLN A 224 5.42 12.87 32.87
N GLY A 225 6.08 12.09 33.71
CA GLY A 225 5.64 10.74 34.07
C GLY A 225 6.64 9.64 33.69
N PRO A 226 6.31 8.38 34.03
CA PRO A 226 7.18 7.25 33.79
C PRO A 226 7.20 6.87 32.30
N LEU A 227 8.37 6.47 31.81
CA LEU A 227 8.49 5.84 30.50
C LEU A 227 7.99 4.38 30.53
N PRO A 228 7.55 3.84 29.37
CA PRO A 228 7.16 2.46 29.25
C PRO A 228 8.31 1.50 29.56
N GLY A 229 8.11 0.58 30.51
CA GLY A 229 9.12 -0.43 30.87
C GLY A 229 10.30 0.12 31.69
N ASP A 230 11.26 -0.78 31.95
CA ASP A 230 12.52 -0.51 32.66
C ASP A 230 13.73 -1.07 31.87
N ASP A 231 13.56 -1.34 30.58
CA ASP A 231 14.55 -1.89 29.64
C ASP A 231 15.25 -0.78 28.81
N TRP A 232 15.30 0.43 29.35
CA TRP A 232 15.91 1.57 28.66
C TRP A 232 17.43 1.56 28.77
N THR A 233 18.06 2.03 27.71
CA THR A 233 19.49 2.33 27.66
C THR A 233 19.72 3.83 27.53
N VAL A 234 20.69 4.34 28.27
CA VAL A 234 21.16 5.72 28.14
C VAL A 234 22.60 5.74 27.62
N PHE A 235 22.91 6.78 26.88
CA PHE A 235 24.19 7.00 26.24
C PHE A 235 25.03 8.01 27.02
N GLN A 236 26.30 7.70 27.23
CA GLN A 236 27.28 8.60 27.82
C GLN A 236 28.53 8.62 26.95
N SER A 237 29.03 9.82 26.64
CA SER A 237 30.25 9.99 25.86
C SER A 237 31.04 11.18 26.39
N ASN A 238 32.36 11.05 26.37
CA ASN A 238 33.29 12.16 26.59
C ASN A 238 33.81 12.77 25.27
N HIS A 239 33.43 12.19 24.13
CA HIS A 239 33.80 12.66 22.80
C HIS A 239 32.78 13.68 22.28
N SER A 240 33.26 14.76 21.66
CA SER A 240 32.45 15.90 21.21
C SER A 240 31.60 15.64 19.96
N THR A 241 31.68 14.43 19.39
CA THR A 241 30.86 14.02 18.23
C THR A 241 29.42 13.72 18.62
N TYR A 242 29.19 13.29 19.86
CA TYR A 242 27.87 12.90 20.33
C TYR A 242 27.18 14.08 21.01
N GLU A 243 25.97 14.40 20.55
CA GLU A 243 25.12 15.41 21.16
C GLU A 243 23.78 14.77 21.56
N PRO A 244 23.24 15.08 22.75
CA PRO A 244 21.95 14.54 23.18
C PRO A 244 20.81 15.16 22.38
N VAL A 245 19.84 14.34 22.02
CA VAL A 245 18.60 14.76 21.33
C VAL A 245 17.44 14.69 22.31
N LEU A 246 17.34 13.54 22.98
CA LEU A 246 16.35 13.28 24.01
C LEU A 246 17.05 12.95 25.33
N LEU A 247 16.52 13.49 26.42
CA LEU A 247 17.05 13.38 27.77
C LEU A 247 15.96 12.90 28.73
N ALA A 248 16.32 12.12 29.74
CA ALA A 248 15.39 11.61 30.75
C ALA A 248 16.03 11.56 32.14
N VAL A 249 15.20 11.44 33.18
CA VAL A 249 15.63 11.27 34.57
C VAL A 249 15.37 9.82 35.03
N THR A 250 16.18 9.29 35.93
CA THR A 250 15.99 7.94 36.50
C THR A 250 14.80 7.90 37.47
N LYS A 251 14.06 6.77 37.51
CA LYS A 251 12.96 6.55 38.45
C LYS A 251 13.43 6.41 39.90
N SER A 252 14.61 5.81 40.14
CA SER A 252 15.21 5.64 41.47
C SER A 252 16.57 6.33 41.57
N SER A 253 16.87 6.90 42.75
CA SER A 253 18.17 7.52 43.06
C SER A 253 19.28 6.49 43.34
N GLU A 254 18.92 5.21 43.50
CA GLU A 254 19.84 4.16 43.97
C GLU A 254 20.57 3.45 42.82
N ALA A 255 19.98 3.34 41.62
CA ALA A 255 20.57 2.59 40.50
C ALA A 255 21.83 3.26 39.89
N LEU A 256 22.05 4.54 40.15
CA LEU A 256 23.12 5.36 39.55
C LEU A 256 23.88 6.23 40.58
N ALA A 257 23.81 5.88 41.87
CA ALA A 257 24.42 6.65 42.97
C ALA A 257 25.95 6.88 42.82
N HIS A 258 26.61 6.12 41.95
CA HIS A 258 28.05 6.24 41.64
C HIS A 258 28.38 7.09 40.41
N LEU A 259 27.41 7.53 39.60
CA LEU A 259 27.66 8.13 38.28
C LEU A 259 27.21 9.60 38.13
N ALA A 260 26.26 10.10 38.92
CA ALA A 260 25.83 11.50 38.88
C ALA A 260 24.97 11.90 40.10
N PRO A 261 24.72 13.22 40.33
CA PRO A 261 23.81 13.69 41.38
C PRO A 261 22.38 13.16 41.20
N PRO A 262 21.56 13.08 42.28
CA PRO A 262 20.14 12.80 42.15
C PRO A 262 19.48 13.82 41.21
N ARG A 263 18.81 13.35 40.14
CA ARG A 263 18.20 14.12 39.03
C ARG A 263 19.12 14.52 37.86
N ALA A 264 20.19 13.78 37.60
CA ALA A 264 20.93 13.97 36.35
C ALA A 264 20.07 13.64 35.12
N LEU A 265 20.21 14.44 34.06
CA LEU A 265 19.61 14.19 32.75
C LEU A 265 20.50 13.22 31.97
N HIS A 266 19.92 12.11 31.52
CA HIS A 266 20.60 11.06 30.78
C HIS A 266 20.10 11.00 29.34
N ALA A 267 21.02 10.92 28.37
CA ALA A 267 20.67 10.91 26.96
C ALA A 267 20.09 9.55 26.56
N THR A 268 18.86 9.52 26.09
CA THR A 268 18.17 8.33 25.60
C THR A 268 18.17 8.23 24.08
N VAL A 269 18.38 9.37 23.40
CA VAL A 269 18.68 9.45 21.99
C VAL A 269 19.87 10.40 21.81
N VAL A 270 20.87 9.97 21.05
CA VAL A 270 22.04 10.77 20.71
C VAL A 270 22.20 10.85 19.20
N GLN A 271 22.66 12.00 18.75
CA GLN A 271 23.16 12.17 17.39
C GLN A 271 24.69 12.12 17.41
N ASP A 272 25.27 11.45 16.43
CA ASP A 272 26.69 11.41 16.13
C ASP A 272 26.93 12.29 14.89
N LEU A 273 27.72 13.35 15.08
CA LEU A 273 28.07 14.29 14.02
C LEU A 273 29.08 13.72 13.01
N GLY A 274 29.58 12.50 13.22
CA GLY A 274 30.57 11.85 12.36
C GLY A 274 31.99 12.42 12.51
N LEU A 275 32.29 13.12 13.60
CA LEU A 275 33.61 13.72 13.83
C LEU A 275 34.68 12.67 14.19
N HIS A 276 34.27 11.45 14.54
CA HIS A 276 35.17 10.35 14.89
C HIS A 276 35.62 9.54 13.65
N ASP A 277 34.69 9.23 12.74
CA ASP A 277 34.94 8.31 11.61
C ASP A 277 34.33 8.77 10.27
N GLY A 278 33.78 9.99 10.22
CA GLY A 278 33.18 10.56 9.00
C GLY A 278 31.73 10.19 8.75
N ILE A 279 31.10 9.35 9.58
CA ILE A 279 29.74 8.85 9.35
C ILE A 279 28.77 9.45 10.37
N GLN A 280 27.72 10.12 9.90
CA GLN A 280 26.68 10.66 10.76
C GLN A 280 25.69 9.58 11.21
N ARG A 281 25.29 9.62 12.48
CA ARG A 281 24.37 8.62 13.05
C ARG A 281 23.33 9.21 13.99
N VAL A 282 22.21 8.51 14.15
CA VAL A 282 21.27 8.76 15.26
C VAL A 282 20.98 7.44 15.96
N LEU A 283 21.21 7.41 17.27
CA LEU A 283 21.13 6.19 18.09
C LEU A 283 20.02 6.31 19.13
N PHE A 284 19.14 5.30 19.16
CA PHE A 284 18.01 5.21 20.08
C PHE A 284 18.28 4.16 21.16
N GLY A 285 18.07 4.53 22.43
CA GLY A 285 18.27 3.68 23.60
C GLY A 285 17.06 2.82 23.99
N ASN A 286 16.06 2.73 23.12
CA ASN A 286 14.96 1.78 23.18
C ASN A 286 14.31 1.67 21.77
N ASN A 287 13.29 0.85 21.61
CA ASN A 287 12.50 0.70 20.38
C ASN A 287 11.58 1.92 20.12
N LEU A 288 10.65 1.79 19.16
CA LEU A 288 9.70 2.82 18.79
C LEU A 288 8.37 2.74 19.57
N SER A 289 8.28 2.02 20.68
CA SER A 289 7.02 1.91 21.44
C SER A 289 6.63 3.24 22.10
N PHE A 290 7.60 4.09 22.40
CA PHE A 290 7.37 5.44 22.91
C PHE A 290 7.13 6.42 21.75
N TRP A 291 6.06 7.21 21.83
CA TRP A 291 5.61 8.04 20.72
C TRP A 291 6.63 9.12 20.31
N LEU A 292 7.39 9.68 21.26
CA LEU A 292 8.39 10.70 20.94
C LEU A 292 9.61 10.10 20.21
N HIS A 293 9.92 8.81 20.42
CA HIS A 293 10.89 8.11 19.58
C HIS A 293 10.43 8.05 18.13
N LYS A 294 9.14 7.83 17.87
CA LYS A 294 8.59 7.85 16.50
C LYS A 294 8.74 9.23 15.85
N LEU A 295 8.51 10.29 16.62
CA LEU A 295 8.66 11.67 16.14
C LEU A 295 10.12 12.00 15.79
N ILE A 296 11.04 11.69 16.71
CA ILE A 296 12.49 11.88 16.50
C ILE A 296 13.02 10.97 15.40
N PHE A 297 12.45 9.78 15.21
CA PHE A 297 12.81 8.90 14.10
C PHE A 297 12.49 9.51 12.74
N VAL A 298 11.34 10.17 12.59
CA VAL A 298 11.01 10.90 11.35
C VAL A 298 11.98 12.07 11.13
N ASP A 299 12.30 12.82 12.17
CA ASP A 299 13.31 13.90 12.09
C ASP A 299 14.71 13.37 11.75
N ALA A 300 15.10 12.22 12.30
CA ALA A 300 16.38 11.57 12.01
C ALA A 300 16.50 11.15 10.53
N ILE A 301 15.43 10.61 9.94
CA ILE A 301 15.39 10.30 8.50
C ILE A 301 15.58 11.58 7.68
N ALA A 302 14.84 12.64 8.01
CA ALA A 302 14.94 13.91 7.29
C ALA A 302 16.34 14.52 7.41
N TYR A 303 16.94 14.49 8.61
CA TYR A 303 18.26 15.03 8.87
C TYR A 303 19.36 14.27 8.13
N LEU A 304 19.43 12.95 8.28
CA LEU A 304 20.49 12.11 7.69
C LEU A 304 20.38 11.96 6.17
N THR A 305 19.26 12.38 5.57
CA THR A 305 19.07 12.36 4.11
C THR A 305 19.15 13.74 3.48
N GLY A 306 19.58 14.78 4.22
CA GLY A 306 19.61 16.15 3.71
C GLY A 306 18.23 16.65 3.27
N LYS A 307 17.16 16.18 3.95
CA LYS A 307 15.74 16.39 3.64
C LYS A 307 15.26 15.82 2.30
N ARG A 308 16.02 14.91 1.69
CA ARG A 308 15.59 14.20 0.47
C ARG A 308 14.46 13.21 0.75
N LEU A 309 14.47 12.58 1.92
CA LEU A 309 13.35 11.80 2.45
C LEU A 309 12.68 12.58 3.59
N CYS A 310 11.86 13.56 3.22
CA CYS A 310 11.20 14.45 4.18
C CYS A 310 9.80 14.83 3.69
N LEU A 311 8.82 14.77 4.59
CA LEU A 311 7.49 15.32 4.33
C LEU A 311 7.49 16.83 4.61
N SER A 312 6.62 17.59 3.92
CA SER A 312 6.40 19.01 4.21
C SER A 312 5.96 19.22 5.67
N LEU A 313 6.00 20.44 6.20
CA LEU A 313 5.37 20.77 7.49
C LEU A 313 3.86 21.02 7.38
N GLU A 314 3.34 21.20 6.16
CA GLU A 314 1.90 21.40 5.95
C GLU A 314 1.13 20.09 6.09
N ARG A 315 -0.01 20.13 6.80
CA ARG A 315 -0.95 19.01 6.92
C ARG A 315 -2.35 19.50 6.60
N HIS A 316 -3.03 18.81 5.71
CA HIS A 316 -4.41 19.10 5.36
C HIS A 316 -5.33 18.09 6.02
N LEU A 317 -6.26 18.59 6.82
CA LEU A 317 -7.21 17.81 7.57
C LEU A 317 -8.62 18.14 7.08
N LEU A 318 -9.37 17.09 6.74
CA LEU A 318 -10.78 17.16 6.44
C LEU A 318 -11.50 16.16 7.33
N VAL A 319 -12.60 16.57 7.97
CA VAL A 319 -13.42 15.69 8.81
C VAL A 319 -14.80 15.62 8.18
N ASP A 320 -15.11 14.47 7.62
CA ASP A 320 -16.39 14.19 7.00
C ASP A 320 -17.34 13.62 8.06
N VAL A 321 -18.56 14.17 8.13
CA VAL A 321 -19.62 13.69 9.04
C VAL A 321 -20.71 12.97 8.23
N ASP A 322 -20.66 11.63 8.27
CA ASP A 322 -21.62 10.76 7.62
C ASP A 322 -22.92 10.66 8.47
N ASP A 323 -23.97 10.07 7.92
CA ASP A 323 -25.24 9.82 8.66
C ASP A 323 -25.97 11.03 9.27
N ILE A 324 -25.74 12.25 8.78
CA ILE A 324 -26.56 13.40 9.19
C ILE A 324 -28.04 13.21 8.78
N PHE A 325 -28.93 13.56 9.71
CA PHE A 325 -30.38 13.29 9.73
C PHE A 325 -30.77 11.80 9.90
N VAL A 326 -29.76 10.91 10.06
CA VAL A 326 -29.95 9.47 10.28
C VAL A 326 -29.51 9.09 11.68
N GLY A 327 -30.38 8.42 12.44
CA GLY A 327 -30.02 7.91 13.76
C GLY A 327 -31.19 7.20 14.42
N LYS A 328 -30.90 6.36 15.41
CA LYS A 328 -31.94 5.89 16.33
C LYS A 328 -32.22 6.97 17.36
N GLU A 329 -33.42 6.97 17.92
CA GLU A 329 -33.78 7.82 19.05
C GLU A 329 -32.70 7.78 20.15
N GLY A 330 -32.28 8.95 20.64
CA GLY A 330 -31.24 9.12 21.66
C GLY A 330 -29.80 9.19 21.13
N THR A 331 -29.62 9.15 19.80
CA THR A 331 -28.29 9.23 19.16
C THR A 331 -28.10 10.46 18.28
N ARG A 332 -29.16 11.22 17.98
CA ARG A 332 -29.09 12.40 17.11
C ARG A 332 -28.63 13.63 17.91
N MET A 333 -28.18 14.65 17.19
CA MET A 333 -27.75 15.92 17.80
C MET A 333 -28.95 16.69 18.32
N LYS A 334 -28.79 17.33 19.48
CA LYS A 334 -29.76 18.29 20.02
C LYS A 334 -29.35 19.72 19.67
N VAL A 335 -30.24 20.68 19.87
CA VAL A 335 -29.96 22.13 19.73
C VAL A 335 -28.67 22.56 20.43
N THR A 336 -28.41 22.03 21.63
CA THR A 336 -27.18 22.32 22.39
C THR A 336 -25.92 21.81 21.71
N ASP A 337 -26.01 20.70 21.00
CA ASP A 337 -24.87 20.06 20.33
C ASP A 337 -24.51 20.82 19.06
N VAL A 338 -25.53 21.26 18.30
CA VAL A 338 -25.35 22.04 17.07
C VAL A 338 -24.72 23.41 17.36
N LYS A 339 -25.15 24.10 18.42
CA LYS A 339 -24.59 25.41 18.81
C LYS A 339 -23.10 25.38 19.11
N VAL A 340 -22.59 24.29 19.65
CA VAL A 340 -21.16 24.14 19.97
C VAL A 340 -20.35 23.66 18.76
N SER A 341 -21.00 23.01 17.81
CA SER A 341 -20.38 22.43 16.61
C SER A 341 -20.22 23.43 15.44
N GLN A 342 -20.34 24.75 15.67
CA GLN A 342 -20.27 25.82 14.66
C GLN A 342 -18.88 26.03 14.01
N ARG A 343 -17.99 25.02 14.00
CA ARG A 343 -16.65 25.12 13.40
C ARG A 343 -16.29 23.88 12.58
N PHE A 344 -16.24 24.09 11.26
CA PHE A 344 -15.61 23.26 10.23
C PHE A 344 -16.08 21.79 10.15
N PHE A 345 -17.27 21.57 9.60
CA PHE A 345 -17.75 20.23 9.27
C PHE A 345 -18.27 20.13 7.83
N LEU A 346 -18.08 18.95 7.23
CA LEU A 346 -18.82 18.51 6.05
C LEU A 346 -20.06 17.75 6.51
N ILE A 347 -21.25 18.19 6.10
CA ILE A 347 -22.53 17.74 6.66
C ILE A 347 -23.42 17.15 5.54
N ARG A 348 -24.19 16.10 5.87
CA ARG A 348 -24.86 15.14 4.97
C ARG A 348 -26.39 15.22 5.09
N ILE A 349 -27.14 14.48 4.25
CA ILE A 349 -28.61 14.47 4.25
C ILE A 349 -29.19 13.04 4.21
N CYS A 350 -30.11 12.67 5.12
CA CYS A 350 -31.22 11.70 4.90
C CYS A 350 -32.22 11.62 6.09
N VAL A 351 -33.54 11.69 5.89
CA VAL A 351 -34.56 11.84 6.99
C VAL A 351 -35.03 10.52 7.63
N PHE A 352 -35.08 10.45 8.98
CA PHE A 352 -35.99 9.58 9.76
C PHE A 352 -36.32 10.17 11.16
N ALA A 353 -37.51 9.84 11.69
CA ALA A 353 -38.11 10.40 12.91
C ALA A 353 -37.27 10.21 14.19
N GLY A 354 -37.15 11.28 14.98
CA GLY A 354 -36.48 11.33 16.28
C GLY A 354 -37.41 11.91 17.35
N THR A 355 -36.85 12.25 18.51
CA THR A 355 -37.62 13.03 19.50
C THR A 355 -37.81 14.47 19.02
N GLU A 356 -38.78 15.19 19.59
CA GLU A 356 -38.99 16.62 19.31
C GLU A 356 -37.70 17.44 19.51
N GLU A 357 -36.91 17.14 20.56
CA GLU A 357 -35.63 17.79 20.82
C GLU A 357 -34.54 17.50 19.76
N GLU A 358 -34.55 16.31 19.16
CA GLU A 358 -33.62 15.91 18.10
C GLU A 358 -34.03 16.53 16.76
N ASP A 359 -35.33 16.60 16.47
CA ASP A 359 -35.88 17.26 15.29
C ASP A 359 -35.62 18.78 15.33
N GLU A 360 -35.73 19.42 16.50
CA GLU A 360 -35.28 20.82 16.69
C GLU A 360 -33.77 21.00 16.45
N GLY A 361 -32.96 19.99 16.78
CA GLY A 361 -31.52 19.96 16.48
C GLY A 361 -31.26 19.96 14.97
N ASP A 362 -31.98 19.12 14.22
CA ASP A 362 -31.88 19.07 12.76
C ASP A 362 -32.36 20.37 12.11
N ASP A 363 -33.45 20.96 12.60
CA ASP A 363 -33.92 22.27 12.15
C ASP A 363 -32.87 23.37 12.38
N MET A 364 -32.20 23.36 13.55
CA MET A 364 -31.11 24.29 13.82
C MET A 364 -29.92 24.06 12.88
N LEU A 365 -29.62 22.82 12.53
CA LEU A 365 -28.57 22.51 11.57
C LEU A 365 -28.88 23.08 10.17
N LEU A 366 -30.14 22.93 9.73
CA LEU A 366 -30.64 23.48 8.46
C LEU A 366 -30.64 25.02 8.44
N GLN A 367 -30.86 25.67 9.59
CA GLN A 367 -30.73 27.13 9.72
C GLN A 367 -29.29 27.60 9.45
N HIS A 368 -28.28 26.80 9.82
CA HIS A 368 -26.86 27.11 9.64
C HIS A 368 -26.24 26.45 8.40
N ARG A 369 -27.06 25.99 7.43
CA ARG A 369 -26.59 25.25 6.25
C ARG A 369 -25.49 25.92 5.43
N HIS A 370 -25.37 27.25 5.46
CA HIS A 370 -24.32 27.97 4.73
C HIS A 370 -22.96 27.99 5.45
N GLU A 371 -22.88 27.48 6.68
CA GLU A 371 -21.63 27.38 7.45
C GLU A 371 -20.88 26.07 7.20
N PHE A 372 -21.48 25.14 6.43
CA PHE A 372 -20.95 23.82 6.17
C PHE A 372 -20.77 23.56 4.68
N TRP A 373 -19.81 22.71 4.36
CA TRP A 373 -19.69 22.10 3.04
C TRP A 373 -20.58 20.85 3.01
N TRP A 374 -21.41 20.68 1.98
CA TRP A 374 -22.35 19.55 1.93
C TRP A 374 -21.95 18.54 0.88
N PHE A 375 -22.29 17.27 1.13
CA PHE A 375 -22.10 16.19 0.16
C PHE A 375 -23.26 15.18 0.22
N PRO A 376 -23.68 14.63 -0.93
CA PRO A 376 -24.69 13.60 -0.96
C PRO A 376 -24.10 12.26 -0.54
N HIS A 377 -24.94 11.44 0.08
CA HIS A 377 -24.55 10.12 0.58
C HIS A 377 -25.72 9.13 0.45
N MET A 378 -26.43 9.21 -0.68
CA MET A 378 -27.59 8.38 -1.05
C MET A 378 -28.84 8.55 -0.17
N TRP A 379 -30.00 8.41 -0.80
CA TRP A 379 -31.28 8.28 -0.10
C TRP A 379 -31.39 6.94 0.64
N SER A 380 -31.99 6.96 1.83
CA SER A 380 -32.17 5.81 2.72
C SER A 380 -30.89 5.02 3.04
N HIS A 381 -29.71 5.64 2.91
CA HIS A 381 -28.41 5.02 3.14
C HIS A 381 -28.22 3.69 2.35
N MET A 382 -28.83 3.58 1.16
CA MET A 382 -28.76 2.36 0.35
C MET A 382 -27.39 2.19 -0.31
N GLN A 383 -26.85 0.97 -0.21
CA GLN A 383 -25.53 0.62 -0.73
C GLN A 383 -25.55 0.46 -2.27
N PRO A 384 -24.72 1.21 -3.03
CA PRO A 384 -24.78 1.20 -4.50
C PRO A 384 -24.61 -0.16 -5.18
N HIS A 385 -23.79 -1.06 -4.62
CA HIS A 385 -23.53 -2.37 -5.23
C HIS A 385 -24.75 -3.32 -5.24
N LEU A 386 -25.83 -2.98 -4.50
CA LEU A 386 -27.10 -3.71 -4.50
C LEU A 386 -28.00 -3.34 -5.68
N PHE A 387 -27.63 -2.31 -6.45
CA PHE A 387 -28.38 -1.90 -7.63
C PHE A 387 -27.73 -2.48 -8.88
N HIS A 388 -28.56 -3.03 -9.76
CA HIS A 388 -28.12 -3.60 -11.04
C HIS A 388 -28.41 -2.67 -12.22
N ASN A 389 -29.36 -1.75 -12.03
CA ASN A 389 -29.83 -0.81 -13.04
C ASN A 389 -29.46 0.62 -12.64
N VAL A 390 -28.67 1.29 -13.48
CA VAL A 390 -28.22 2.68 -13.29
C VAL A 390 -29.39 3.65 -13.14
N SER A 391 -30.51 3.43 -13.84
CA SER A 391 -31.69 4.30 -13.76
C SER A 391 -32.36 4.26 -12.39
N VAL A 392 -32.40 3.08 -11.75
CA VAL A 392 -32.98 2.93 -10.40
C VAL A 392 -32.06 3.55 -9.36
N LEU A 393 -30.75 3.35 -9.49
CA LEU A 393 -29.75 3.97 -8.64
C LEU A 393 -29.81 5.51 -8.74
N ALA A 394 -29.90 6.03 -9.97
CA ALA A 394 -30.03 7.46 -10.24
C ALA A 394 -31.31 8.05 -9.63
N GLU A 395 -32.42 7.31 -9.65
CA GLU A 395 -33.67 7.77 -9.03
C GLU A 395 -33.55 7.93 -7.52
N GLN A 396 -32.89 6.98 -6.84
CA GLN A 396 -32.59 7.14 -5.41
C GLN A 396 -31.70 8.36 -5.14
N MET A 397 -30.75 8.65 -6.02
CA MET A 397 -29.93 9.86 -5.91
C MET A 397 -30.75 11.14 -6.13
N ARG A 398 -31.75 11.13 -7.01
CA ARG A 398 -32.64 12.28 -7.26
C ARG A 398 -33.51 12.62 -6.06
N LEU A 399 -34.01 11.63 -5.33
CA LEU A 399 -34.75 11.87 -4.09
C LEU A 399 -33.89 12.62 -3.05
N ASN A 400 -32.62 12.23 -2.92
CA ASN A 400 -31.69 12.93 -2.04
C ASN A 400 -31.40 14.37 -2.52
N MET A 401 -31.33 14.59 -3.84
CA MET A 401 -31.13 15.91 -4.42
C MET A 401 -32.34 16.81 -4.23
N GLN A 402 -33.55 16.28 -4.40
CA GLN A 402 -34.80 17.00 -4.18
C GLN A 402 -34.90 17.49 -2.74
N PHE A 403 -34.61 16.62 -1.77
CA PHE A 403 -34.57 17.04 -0.37
C PHE A 403 -33.59 18.20 -0.15
N ALA A 404 -32.38 18.11 -0.71
CA ALA A 404 -31.37 19.16 -0.58
C ALA A 404 -31.88 20.49 -1.14
N GLN A 405 -32.52 20.46 -2.31
CA GLN A 405 -33.10 21.65 -2.95
C GLN A 405 -34.26 22.24 -2.14
N GLU A 406 -35.16 21.40 -1.63
CA GLU A 406 -36.31 21.82 -0.81
C GLU A 406 -35.88 22.54 0.48
N HIS A 407 -34.75 22.14 1.05
CA HIS A 407 -34.22 22.71 2.30
C HIS A 407 -33.10 23.75 2.05
N GLY A 408 -32.86 24.13 0.79
CA GLY A 408 -31.88 25.16 0.41
C GLY A 408 -30.42 24.79 0.70
N ILE A 409 -30.10 23.49 0.72
CA ILE A 409 -28.74 22.96 0.92
C ILE A 409 -27.98 23.02 -0.42
N PRO A 410 -26.71 23.47 -0.45
CA PRO A 410 -25.91 23.50 -1.67
C PRO A 410 -25.77 22.13 -2.34
N THR A 411 -25.96 22.07 -3.67
CA THR A 411 -25.94 20.81 -4.45
C THR A 411 -24.82 20.73 -5.50
N ASP A 412 -23.95 21.74 -5.58
CA ASP A 412 -22.94 21.93 -6.62
C ASP A 412 -21.49 21.71 -6.14
N MET A 413 -21.31 21.09 -4.97
CA MET A 413 -20.00 20.91 -4.34
C MET A 413 -19.06 19.92 -5.05
N GLY A 414 -19.59 19.05 -5.93
CA GLY A 414 -18.80 18.10 -6.73
C GLY A 414 -18.15 16.94 -5.95
N TYR A 415 -18.42 16.82 -4.66
CA TYR A 415 -17.92 15.78 -3.75
C TYR A 415 -19.06 14.89 -3.26
N ALA A 416 -18.84 13.57 -3.21
CA ALA A 416 -19.79 12.61 -2.62
C ALA A 416 -19.07 11.46 -1.93
N VAL A 417 -19.77 10.77 -1.03
CA VAL A 417 -19.31 9.51 -0.43
C VAL A 417 -20.42 8.48 -0.59
N ALA A 418 -20.09 7.24 -0.94
CA ALA A 418 -21.09 6.16 -1.01
C ALA A 418 -21.31 5.52 0.37
N PRO A 419 -22.54 5.12 0.74
CA PRO A 419 -22.82 4.31 1.92
C PRO A 419 -21.91 3.09 2.03
N HIS A 420 -21.29 2.94 3.21
CA HIS A 420 -20.29 1.91 3.49
C HIS A 420 -19.13 1.85 2.49
N HIS A 421 -18.84 2.95 1.79
CA HIS A 421 -17.86 3.04 0.69
C HIS A 421 -18.11 2.08 -0.47
N SER A 422 -19.29 1.46 -0.52
CA SER A 422 -19.55 0.38 -1.45
C SER A 422 -19.75 0.91 -2.87
N GLY A 423 -19.19 0.19 -3.83
CA GLY A 423 -19.15 0.60 -5.23
C GLY A 423 -18.10 1.67 -5.57
N VAL A 424 -17.49 2.34 -4.59
CA VAL A 424 -16.30 3.18 -4.84
C VAL A 424 -15.10 2.29 -5.09
N TYR A 425 -14.87 1.35 -4.17
CA TYR A 425 -13.94 0.24 -4.35
C TYR A 425 -14.41 -1.02 -3.59
N PRO A 426 -14.50 -2.21 -4.22
CA PRO A 426 -14.34 -2.45 -5.65
C PRO A 426 -15.29 -1.61 -6.49
N VAL A 427 -14.81 -1.15 -7.63
CA VAL A 427 -15.56 -0.23 -8.50
C VAL A 427 -16.87 -0.87 -8.96
N HIS A 428 -17.96 -0.11 -8.82
CA HIS A 428 -19.26 -0.41 -9.41
C HIS A 428 -19.56 0.66 -10.46
N SER A 429 -19.42 0.32 -11.74
CA SER A 429 -19.45 1.30 -12.84
C SER A 429 -20.71 2.18 -12.86
N GLN A 430 -21.86 1.63 -12.49
CA GLN A 430 -23.15 2.33 -12.43
C GLN A 430 -23.15 3.46 -11.39
N LEU A 431 -22.40 3.32 -10.28
CA LEU A 431 -22.27 4.38 -9.27
C LEU A 431 -21.61 5.62 -9.88
N TYR A 432 -20.47 5.43 -10.57
CA TYR A 432 -19.73 6.53 -11.18
C TYR A 432 -20.52 7.22 -12.29
N GLU A 433 -21.33 6.47 -13.04
CA GLU A 433 -22.22 7.01 -14.06
C GLU A 433 -23.38 7.83 -13.45
N ALA A 434 -24.09 7.25 -12.48
CA ALA A 434 -25.19 7.93 -11.78
C ALA A 434 -24.72 9.20 -11.07
N TRP A 435 -23.59 9.13 -10.35
CA TRP A 435 -22.97 10.28 -9.68
C TRP A 435 -22.68 11.45 -10.61
N LYS A 436 -22.12 11.18 -11.80
CA LYS A 436 -21.91 12.22 -12.80
C LYS A 436 -23.21 12.79 -13.32
N SER A 437 -24.16 11.92 -13.67
CA SER A 437 -25.40 12.34 -14.33
C SER A 437 -26.36 13.09 -13.41
N VAL A 438 -26.39 12.75 -12.12
CA VAL A 438 -27.35 13.30 -11.16
C VAL A 438 -26.74 14.47 -10.38
N TRP A 439 -25.52 14.29 -9.87
CA TRP A 439 -24.90 15.22 -8.93
C TRP A 439 -23.67 15.95 -9.49
N GLY A 440 -23.21 15.63 -10.70
CA GLY A 440 -22.00 16.23 -11.27
C GLY A 440 -20.72 15.91 -10.48
N ILE A 441 -20.67 14.76 -9.79
CA ILE A 441 -19.54 14.42 -8.91
C ILE A 441 -18.25 14.24 -9.70
N THR A 442 -17.19 14.82 -9.18
CA THR A 442 -15.83 14.74 -9.72
C THR A 442 -14.80 14.33 -8.65
N VAL A 443 -15.16 14.36 -7.37
CA VAL A 443 -14.32 13.86 -6.26
C VAL A 443 -15.13 12.95 -5.33
N THR A 444 -14.48 11.92 -4.80
CA THR A 444 -15.02 11.07 -3.73
C THR A 444 -13.88 10.58 -2.82
N SER A 445 -14.22 9.89 -1.73
CA SER A 445 -13.23 9.27 -0.86
C SER A 445 -13.63 7.84 -0.45
N THR A 446 -12.62 7.02 -0.16
CA THR A 446 -12.83 5.65 0.31
C THR A 446 -11.72 5.18 1.23
N GLU A 447 -12.07 4.35 2.21
CA GLU A 447 -11.09 3.62 3.02
C GLU A 447 -10.75 2.23 2.46
N GLU A 448 -11.44 1.79 1.40
CA GLU A 448 -11.38 0.42 0.89
C GLU A 448 -10.24 0.18 -0.11
N TYR A 449 -9.59 1.25 -0.62
CA TYR A 449 -8.61 1.15 -1.70
C TYR A 449 -7.15 1.28 -1.23
N PRO A 450 -6.22 0.40 -1.67
CA PRO A 450 -6.46 -0.85 -2.39
C PRO A 450 -6.96 -1.97 -1.48
N HIS A 451 -6.89 -1.78 -0.16
CA HIS A 451 -7.41 -2.66 0.88
C HIS A 451 -7.86 -1.84 2.09
N LEU A 452 -8.83 -2.35 2.85
CA LEU A 452 -9.27 -1.72 4.09
C LEU A 452 -8.13 -1.64 5.12
N ARG A 453 -7.31 -2.70 5.20
CA ARG A 453 -6.18 -2.82 6.11
C ARG A 453 -4.95 -3.39 5.40
N PRO A 454 -3.73 -2.95 5.78
CA PRO A 454 -3.45 -1.90 6.76
C PRO A 454 -3.67 -0.48 6.17
N ALA A 455 -4.07 0.48 7.00
CA ALA A 455 -4.43 1.84 6.56
C ALA A 455 -3.27 2.58 5.85
N ARG A 456 -2.02 2.29 6.23
CA ARG A 456 -0.81 2.82 5.58
C ARG A 456 -0.68 2.49 4.08
N HIS A 457 -1.39 1.47 3.60
CA HIS A 457 -1.43 1.10 2.18
C HIS A 457 -2.53 1.82 1.40
N ARG A 458 -3.39 2.62 2.04
CA ARG A 458 -4.45 3.36 1.35
C ARG A 458 -3.86 4.39 0.39
N ARG A 459 -4.45 4.51 -0.80
CA ARG A 459 -3.97 5.35 -1.91
C ARG A 459 -5.13 6.10 -2.56
N GLY A 460 -4.82 7.12 -3.34
CA GLY A 460 -5.78 7.71 -4.28
C GLY A 460 -5.82 6.93 -5.60
N PHE A 461 -6.81 7.22 -6.43
CA PHE A 461 -6.82 6.85 -7.86
C PHE A 461 -7.83 7.69 -8.63
N ILE A 462 -7.73 7.71 -9.97
CA ILE A 462 -8.71 8.33 -10.84
C ILE A 462 -9.42 7.25 -11.65
N HIS A 463 -10.75 7.23 -11.61
CA HIS A 463 -11.56 6.33 -12.43
C HIS A 463 -12.73 7.07 -13.06
N ARG A 464 -12.90 6.88 -14.38
CA ARG A 464 -13.90 7.59 -15.20
C ARG A 464 -13.88 9.11 -14.93
N GLY A 465 -12.72 9.72 -14.69
CA GLY A 465 -12.61 11.16 -14.42
C GLY A 465 -13.14 11.61 -13.05
N ILE A 466 -13.46 10.69 -12.13
CA ILE A 466 -13.69 11.00 -10.70
C ILE A 466 -12.40 10.70 -9.94
N LYS A 467 -11.94 11.68 -9.16
CA LYS A 467 -10.79 11.59 -8.26
C LYS A 467 -11.21 10.93 -6.94
N VAL A 468 -10.59 9.81 -6.60
CA VAL A 468 -10.86 9.06 -5.38
C VAL A 468 -9.71 9.29 -4.40
N LEU A 469 -10.02 9.83 -3.23
CA LEU A 469 -9.03 10.13 -2.18
C LEU A 469 -9.03 9.06 -1.07
N PRO A 470 -7.88 8.76 -0.46
CA PRO A 470 -7.81 7.82 0.65
C PRO A 470 -8.43 8.42 1.92
N ARG A 471 -9.44 7.75 2.47
CA ARG A 471 -10.08 8.11 3.74
C ARG A 471 -9.45 7.35 4.90
N GLN A 472 -9.38 7.98 6.06
CA GLN A 472 -8.77 7.49 7.30
C GLN A 472 -9.85 7.25 8.37
N THR A 473 -9.58 6.30 9.25
CA THR A 473 -10.40 6.07 10.45
C THR A 473 -9.85 6.85 11.62
N CYS A 474 -10.71 7.40 12.48
CA CYS A 474 -10.29 8.14 13.68
C CYS A 474 -10.54 7.38 15.00
N GLY A 475 -10.96 6.11 14.92
CA GLY A 475 -11.26 5.30 16.10
C GLY A 475 -12.58 5.64 16.79
N LEU A 476 -13.41 6.51 16.21
CA LEU A 476 -14.77 6.77 16.67
C LEU A 476 -15.76 5.89 15.91
N PHE A 477 -16.65 5.21 16.64
CA PHE A 477 -17.67 4.34 16.06
C PHE A 477 -19.05 4.97 16.18
N THR A 478 -19.98 4.58 15.30
CA THR A 478 -21.37 5.10 15.29
C THR A 478 -22.13 4.88 16.60
N HIS A 479 -21.79 3.83 17.35
CA HIS A 479 -22.42 3.48 18.62
C HIS A 479 -21.67 4.03 19.84
N THR A 480 -20.47 4.59 19.64
CA THR A 480 -19.67 5.15 20.73
C THR A 480 -19.96 6.64 20.84
N ILE A 481 -20.89 6.97 21.72
CA ILE A 481 -21.40 8.35 21.92
C ILE A 481 -21.07 8.90 23.31
N PHE A 482 -20.59 8.05 24.23
CA PHE A 482 -20.18 8.43 25.58
C PHE A 482 -18.70 8.11 25.81
N TYR A 483 -17.99 9.02 26.47
CA TYR A 483 -16.54 8.94 26.68
C TYR A 483 -16.14 7.70 27.48
N ASN A 484 -16.87 7.40 28.54
CA ASN A 484 -16.62 6.26 29.41
C ASN A 484 -17.04 4.91 28.80
N GLU A 485 -17.81 4.93 27.70
CA GLU A 485 -18.25 3.75 26.96
C GLU A 485 -17.35 3.47 25.73
N TYR A 486 -16.24 4.21 25.57
CA TYR A 486 -15.28 3.98 24.49
C TYR A 486 -14.74 2.53 24.53
N PRO A 487 -14.64 1.82 23.39
CA PRO A 487 -14.10 0.46 23.36
C PRO A 487 -12.67 0.40 23.93
N GLY A 488 -12.47 -0.38 25.00
CA GLY A 488 -11.20 -0.42 25.73
C GLY A 488 -11.05 0.63 26.84
N GLY A 489 -12.07 1.48 27.03
CA GLY A 489 -12.11 2.56 28.02
C GLY A 489 -11.62 3.90 27.46
N SER A 490 -12.04 4.98 28.12
CA SER A 490 -11.70 6.37 27.75
C SER A 490 -10.20 6.63 27.53
N ARG A 491 -9.34 5.95 28.31
CA ARG A 491 -7.88 6.06 28.18
C ARG A 491 -7.34 5.60 26.83
N GLU A 492 -8.01 4.68 26.13
CA GLU A 492 -7.57 4.24 24.80
C GLU A 492 -7.82 5.31 23.73
N LEU A 493 -8.92 6.08 23.85
CA LEU A 493 -9.15 7.25 23.00
C LEU A 493 -8.06 8.31 23.23
N ASP A 494 -7.78 8.63 24.49
CA ASP A 494 -6.72 9.58 24.86
C ASP A 494 -5.34 9.14 24.35
N LYS A 495 -5.03 7.85 24.45
CA LYS A 495 -3.78 7.27 23.95
C LYS A 495 -3.70 7.34 22.43
N SER A 496 -4.79 7.14 21.71
CA SER A 496 -4.85 7.31 20.25
C SER A 496 -4.52 8.76 19.84
N ILE A 497 -5.05 9.73 20.58
CA ILE A 497 -4.83 11.17 20.38
C ILE A 497 -3.40 11.58 20.77
N ARG A 498 -2.92 11.16 21.95
CA ARG A 498 -1.62 11.56 22.53
C ARG A 498 -0.51 10.62 22.12
N GLY A 499 0.01 10.82 20.90
CA GLY A 499 1.15 10.07 20.39
C GLY A 499 0.80 8.68 19.81
N GLY A 500 -0.48 8.30 19.84
CA GLY A 500 -0.99 7.05 19.29
C GLY A 500 -1.35 7.12 17.80
N GLU A 501 -2.27 6.25 17.38
CA GLU A 501 -2.61 6.02 15.97
C GLU A 501 -3.13 7.29 15.26
N LEU A 502 -4.01 8.06 15.90
CA LEU A 502 -4.58 9.27 15.31
C LEU A 502 -3.50 10.34 15.10
N PHE A 503 -2.64 10.55 16.10
CA PHE A 503 -1.48 11.44 15.97
C PHE A 503 -0.53 10.99 14.86
N LEU A 504 -0.18 9.70 14.82
CA LEU A 504 0.73 9.17 13.80
C LEU A 504 0.15 9.28 12.39
N THR A 505 -1.17 9.15 12.25
CA THR A 505 -1.85 9.36 10.96
C THR A 505 -1.62 10.79 10.46
N VAL A 506 -1.79 11.80 11.31
CA VAL A 506 -1.50 13.21 10.96
C VAL A 506 -0.01 13.46 10.77
N LEU A 507 0.86 12.82 11.57
CA LEU A 507 2.30 12.98 11.43
C LEU A 507 2.80 12.51 10.05
N LEU A 508 2.32 11.34 9.61
CA LEU A 508 2.87 10.62 8.46
C LEU A 508 2.11 10.85 7.14
N ASN A 509 0.91 11.46 7.17
CA ASN A 509 0.13 11.74 5.96
C ASN A 509 -0.02 13.26 5.73
N PRO A 510 0.48 13.80 4.60
CA PRO A 510 0.29 15.22 4.25
C PRO A 510 -1.17 15.66 4.10
N ILE A 511 -2.05 14.71 3.74
CA ILE A 511 -3.49 14.89 3.56
C ILE A 511 -4.19 13.75 4.30
N SER A 512 -5.13 14.08 5.19
CA SER A 512 -5.96 13.11 5.91
C SER A 512 -7.42 13.53 5.88
N ILE A 513 -8.28 12.66 5.32
CA ILE A 513 -9.73 12.78 5.38
C ILE A 513 -10.23 11.79 6.42
N PHE A 514 -10.78 12.25 7.53
CA PHE A 514 -11.28 11.39 8.60
C PHE A 514 -12.78 11.15 8.45
N MET A 515 -13.19 9.91 8.69
CA MET A 515 -14.60 9.52 8.78
C MET A 515 -15.12 9.65 10.21
N THR A 516 -16.19 10.43 10.37
CA THR A 516 -17.02 10.51 11.58
C THR A 516 -18.50 10.39 11.19
N HIS A 517 -19.38 10.30 12.18
CA HIS A 517 -20.82 10.19 11.97
C HIS A 517 -21.57 11.19 12.85
N LEU A 518 -22.82 11.52 12.49
CA LEU A 518 -23.73 12.39 13.28
C LEU A 518 -23.67 12.09 14.77
N SER A 519 -23.77 10.82 15.14
CA SER A 519 -23.82 10.38 16.53
C SER A 519 -22.56 10.72 17.34
N ASN A 520 -21.41 10.92 16.67
CA ASN A 520 -20.18 11.33 17.34
C ASN A 520 -20.21 12.81 17.80
N TYR A 521 -21.17 13.60 17.32
CA TYR A 521 -21.38 14.99 17.69
C TYR A 521 -22.60 15.19 18.58
N GLY A 522 -23.40 14.14 18.83
CA GLY A 522 -24.43 14.16 19.87
C GLY A 522 -23.85 13.84 21.25
N ASN A 523 -24.62 14.11 22.31
CA ASN A 523 -24.30 13.71 23.70
C ASN A 523 -22.93 14.23 24.19
N ASP A 524 -21.93 13.35 24.39
CA ASP A 524 -20.60 13.73 24.87
C ASP A 524 -19.74 14.41 23.79
N ARG A 525 -20.23 14.51 22.54
CA ARG A 525 -19.55 15.23 21.45
C ARG A 525 -18.11 14.73 21.23
N LEU A 526 -17.93 13.41 21.21
CA LEU A 526 -16.63 12.77 21.10
C LEU A 526 -15.85 13.18 19.85
N GLY A 527 -16.52 13.53 18.75
CA GLY A 527 -15.91 14.10 17.56
C GLY A 527 -15.14 15.38 17.88
N LEU A 528 -15.80 16.34 18.53
CA LEU A 528 -15.18 17.60 18.96
C LEU A 528 -14.03 17.36 19.93
N TYR A 529 -14.27 16.56 20.98
CA TYR A 529 -13.23 16.22 21.96
C TYR A 529 -11.98 15.66 21.28
N THR A 530 -12.15 14.73 20.34
CA THR A 530 -11.07 14.01 19.67
C THR A 530 -10.22 14.95 18.82
N PHE A 531 -10.84 15.72 17.93
CA PHE A 531 -10.09 16.55 16.98
C PHE A 531 -9.55 17.83 17.61
N GLU A 532 -10.25 18.45 18.56
CA GLU A 532 -9.69 19.60 19.29
C GLU A 532 -8.48 19.18 20.12
N SER A 533 -8.57 18.05 20.82
CA SER A 533 -7.47 17.49 21.60
C SER A 533 -6.27 17.12 20.71
N LEU A 534 -6.53 16.53 19.53
CA LEU A 534 -5.50 16.22 18.55
C LEU A 534 -4.80 17.47 18.03
N VAL A 535 -5.55 18.49 17.61
CA VAL A 535 -5.00 19.75 17.09
C VAL A 535 -4.09 20.40 18.13
N LYS A 536 -4.56 20.49 19.39
CA LYS A 536 -3.76 21.05 20.49
C LYS A 536 -2.49 20.23 20.73
N PHE A 537 -2.60 18.91 20.76
CA PHE A 537 -1.45 18.03 20.96
C PHE A 537 -0.41 18.17 19.82
N VAL A 538 -0.86 18.25 18.57
CA VAL A 538 0.03 18.48 17.42
C VAL A 538 0.73 19.84 17.51
N GLN A 539 0.02 20.90 17.89
CA GLN A 539 0.58 22.26 18.04
C GLN A 539 1.56 22.41 19.21
N CYS A 540 1.35 21.63 20.29
CA CYS A 540 2.29 21.50 21.40
C CYS A 540 3.64 20.95 20.92
N TRP A 541 3.60 19.75 20.34
CA TRP A 541 4.77 18.90 20.17
C TRP A 541 5.46 19.02 18.81
N THR A 542 4.83 19.70 17.85
CA THR A 542 5.34 19.76 16.48
C THR A 542 5.32 21.17 15.88
N ASN A 543 6.11 21.35 14.83
CA ASN A 543 6.11 22.52 13.95
C ASN A 543 5.14 22.34 12.77
N LEU A 544 4.24 21.35 12.82
CA LEU A 544 3.27 21.10 11.75
C LEU A 544 2.25 22.23 11.66
N ARG A 545 1.95 22.63 10.43
CA ARG A 545 0.95 23.65 10.09
C ARG A 545 -0.30 22.95 9.60
N LEU A 546 -1.30 22.86 10.47
CA LEU A 546 -2.59 22.26 10.16
C LEU A 546 -3.46 23.25 9.37
N GLN A 547 -4.00 22.79 8.25
CA GLN A 547 -4.88 23.54 7.35
C GLN A 547 -6.06 22.66 6.93
N THR A 548 -7.11 23.27 6.41
CA THR A 548 -8.21 22.56 5.75
C THR A 548 -8.44 23.16 4.36
N LEU A 549 -8.87 22.35 3.41
CA LEU A 549 -9.21 22.76 2.05
C LEU A 549 -10.55 22.12 1.67
N PRO A 550 -11.34 22.76 0.81
CA PRO A 550 -12.50 22.12 0.20
C PRO A 550 -12.10 20.81 -0.51
N PRO A 551 -12.96 19.78 -0.55
CA PRO A 551 -12.64 18.48 -1.12
C PRO A 551 -12.08 18.53 -2.55
N MET A 552 -12.56 19.47 -3.36
CA MET A 552 -12.10 19.67 -4.74
C MET A 552 -10.63 20.11 -4.82
N GLU A 553 -10.25 21.14 -4.07
CA GLU A 553 -8.87 21.63 -3.99
C GLU A 553 -7.95 20.61 -3.33
N LEU A 554 -8.48 19.91 -2.31
CA LEU A 554 -7.76 18.84 -1.63
C LEU A 554 -7.42 17.71 -2.61
N ALA A 555 -8.32 17.38 -3.54
CA ALA A 555 -8.07 16.38 -4.57
C ALA A 555 -6.98 16.80 -5.56
N GLU A 556 -6.98 18.05 -6.00
CA GLU A 556 -5.89 18.58 -6.83
C GLU A 556 -4.55 18.50 -6.10
N LYS A 557 -4.52 18.96 -4.84
CA LYS A 557 -3.30 18.93 -4.01
C LYS A 557 -2.81 17.50 -3.79
N TYR A 558 -3.72 16.53 -3.62
CA TYR A 558 -3.35 15.12 -3.47
C TYR A 558 -2.58 14.59 -4.68
N PHE A 559 -3.12 14.74 -5.89
CA PHE A 559 -2.48 14.21 -7.10
C PHE A 559 -1.29 15.07 -7.57
N GLN A 560 -1.16 16.31 -7.09
CA GLN A 560 0.08 17.08 -7.23
C GLN A 560 1.21 16.51 -6.36
N ILE A 561 0.89 16.07 -5.14
CA ILE A 561 1.86 15.46 -4.22
C ILE A 561 2.19 14.02 -4.66
N PHE A 562 1.19 13.25 -5.13
CA PHE A 562 1.31 11.85 -5.49
C PHE A 562 0.83 11.58 -6.95
N PRO A 563 1.53 12.09 -7.97
CA PRO A 563 1.12 11.94 -9.37
C PRO A 563 1.10 10.47 -9.84
N GLU A 564 1.94 9.61 -9.28
CA GLU A 564 1.97 8.18 -9.57
C GLU A 564 0.74 7.41 -9.07
N GLU A 565 -0.03 7.99 -8.15
CA GLU A 565 -1.26 7.42 -7.62
C GLU A 565 -2.49 7.78 -8.47
N MET A 566 -2.35 8.56 -9.54
CA MET A 566 -3.47 8.81 -10.47
C MET A 566 -3.95 7.52 -11.15
N ASP A 567 -3.01 6.64 -11.47
CA ASP A 567 -3.28 5.37 -12.14
C ASP A 567 -3.72 4.31 -11.13
N PRO A 568 -4.90 3.67 -11.32
CA PRO A 568 -5.36 2.66 -10.40
C PRO A 568 -4.49 1.40 -10.43
N LEU A 569 -4.53 0.64 -9.35
CA LEU A 569 -4.04 -0.74 -9.25
C LEU A 569 -5.21 -1.62 -8.83
N TRP A 570 -5.79 -2.33 -9.80
CA TRP A 570 -6.96 -3.18 -9.60
C TRP A 570 -6.56 -4.46 -8.88
N GLN A 571 -6.99 -4.60 -7.62
CA GLN A 571 -6.82 -5.83 -6.83
C GLN A 571 -7.92 -6.82 -7.18
N ASN A 572 -7.68 -8.09 -6.87
CA ASN A 572 -8.69 -9.13 -6.94
C ASN A 572 -9.75 -8.95 -5.83
N PRO A 573 -11.02 -8.60 -6.14
CA PRO A 573 -12.04 -8.38 -5.12
C PRO A 573 -12.37 -9.61 -4.27
N CYS A 574 -12.06 -10.82 -4.74
CA CYS A 574 -12.37 -12.06 -4.04
C CYS A 574 -11.31 -12.49 -3.02
N HIS A 575 -10.13 -11.86 -3.00
CA HIS A 575 -9.10 -12.15 -1.99
C HIS A 575 -9.32 -11.41 -0.68
N ASP A 576 -10.12 -10.35 -0.70
CA ASP A 576 -10.50 -9.60 0.49
C ASP A 576 -11.98 -9.88 0.81
N LYS A 577 -12.24 -10.39 2.02
CA LYS A 577 -13.60 -10.72 2.46
C LYS A 577 -14.51 -9.47 2.41
N ARG A 578 -14.00 -8.33 2.86
CA ARG A 578 -14.75 -7.08 2.91
C ARG A 578 -15.12 -6.63 1.50
N HIS A 579 -14.16 -6.66 0.57
CA HIS A 579 -14.42 -6.30 -0.82
C HIS A 579 -15.44 -7.21 -1.48
N LYS A 580 -15.35 -8.53 -1.24
CA LYS A 580 -16.33 -9.49 -1.72
C LYS A 580 -17.73 -9.20 -1.19
N ASP A 581 -17.86 -8.83 0.08
CA ASP A 581 -19.15 -8.55 0.73
C ASP A 581 -19.82 -7.27 0.17
N ILE A 582 -19.04 -6.30 -0.32
CA ILE A 582 -19.54 -5.04 -0.92
C ILE A 582 -19.42 -5.00 -2.45
N TRP A 583 -19.19 -6.15 -3.07
CA TRP A 583 -19.19 -6.31 -4.52
C TRP A 583 -20.57 -6.78 -5.00
N SER A 584 -20.93 -6.45 -6.24
CA SER A 584 -22.23 -6.87 -6.78
C SER A 584 -22.31 -8.39 -6.86
N LYS A 585 -23.43 -8.97 -6.41
CA LYS A 585 -23.67 -10.42 -6.40
C LYS A 585 -23.70 -11.06 -7.79
N GLU A 586 -23.89 -10.27 -8.84
CA GLU A 586 -23.84 -10.73 -10.24
C GLU A 586 -22.41 -10.95 -10.73
N LYS A 587 -21.41 -10.48 -9.98
CA LYS A 587 -20.00 -10.59 -10.35
C LYS A 587 -19.35 -11.74 -9.59
N THR A 588 -18.50 -12.51 -10.30
CA THR A 588 -17.69 -13.58 -9.71
C THR A 588 -16.29 -13.54 -10.29
N CYS A 589 -15.28 -13.83 -9.46
CA CYS A 589 -13.91 -13.98 -9.92
C CYS A 589 -13.69 -15.25 -10.74
N ASP A 590 -14.66 -16.18 -10.77
CA ASP A 590 -14.62 -17.33 -11.68
C ASP A 590 -14.74 -16.91 -13.16
N ARG A 591 -15.18 -15.67 -13.42
CA ARG A 591 -15.23 -15.05 -14.75
C ARG A 591 -13.87 -14.49 -15.19
N LEU A 592 -12.86 -14.43 -14.30
CA LEU A 592 -11.51 -13.94 -14.64
C LEU A 592 -10.65 -15.06 -15.24
N PRO A 593 -9.71 -14.73 -16.14
CA PRO A 593 -8.86 -15.74 -16.77
C PRO A 593 -7.92 -16.39 -15.75
N LYS A 594 -7.79 -17.72 -15.86
CA LYS A 594 -6.87 -18.54 -15.04
C LYS A 594 -5.44 -18.52 -15.57
N PHE A 595 -5.24 -18.11 -16.82
CA PHE A 595 -3.91 -17.96 -17.39
C PHE A 595 -3.86 -16.89 -18.48
N LEU A 596 -2.65 -16.36 -18.71
CA LEU A 596 -2.38 -15.32 -19.69
C LEU A 596 -1.32 -15.80 -20.68
N VAL A 597 -1.57 -15.62 -21.97
CA VAL A 597 -0.55 -15.76 -23.03
C VAL A 597 0.00 -14.37 -23.33
N ILE A 598 1.19 -14.09 -22.82
CA ILE A 598 1.70 -12.71 -22.70
C ILE A 598 2.50 -12.23 -23.92
N GLY A 599 2.82 -13.11 -24.87
CA GLY A 599 3.64 -12.80 -26.03
C GLY A 599 5.03 -13.43 -25.97
N PRO A 600 6.08 -12.76 -26.49
CA PRO A 600 6.03 -11.48 -27.22
C PRO A 600 5.33 -11.59 -28.58
N GLN A 601 5.15 -10.45 -29.26
CA GLN A 601 4.65 -10.43 -30.63
C GLN A 601 5.54 -11.22 -31.58
N LYS A 602 4.92 -11.78 -32.63
CA LYS A 602 5.57 -12.47 -33.77
C LYS A 602 6.18 -13.85 -33.48
N THR A 603 5.87 -14.44 -32.33
CA THR A 603 6.40 -15.74 -31.89
C THR A 603 5.44 -16.92 -32.12
N GLY A 604 4.26 -16.68 -32.72
CA GLY A 604 3.24 -17.71 -32.94
C GLY A 604 2.04 -17.66 -31.98
N THR A 605 1.88 -16.60 -31.21
CA THR A 605 0.82 -16.44 -30.20
C THR A 605 -0.61 -16.64 -30.74
N SER A 606 -0.92 -16.21 -31.96
CA SER A 606 -2.24 -16.48 -32.57
C SER A 606 -2.44 -17.95 -32.95
N ALA A 607 -1.37 -18.68 -33.29
CA ALA A 607 -1.45 -20.12 -33.53
C ALA A 607 -1.71 -20.87 -32.23
N LEU A 608 -0.96 -20.53 -31.18
CA LEU A 608 -1.20 -21.09 -29.84
C LEU A 608 -2.63 -20.81 -29.37
N HIS A 609 -3.11 -19.57 -29.51
CA HIS A 609 -4.50 -19.21 -29.19
C HIS A 609 -5.50 -20.13 -29.90
N SER A 610 -5.38 -20.31 -31.21
CA SER A 610 -6.28 -21.16 -31.98
C SER A 610 -6.21 -22.64 -31.57
N PHE A 611 -5.03 -23.14 -31.19
CA PHE A 611 -4.89 -24.51 -30.70
C PHE A 611 -5.48 -24.68 -29.29
N LEU A 612 -5.27 -23.73 -28.39
CA LEU A 612 -5.88 -23.75 -27.05
C LEU A 612 -7.41 -23.84 -27.12
N THR A 613 -8.03 -23.09 -28.03
CA THR A 613 -9.49 -23.10 -28.23
C THR A 613 -10.07 -24.41 -28.78
N LEU A 614 -9.24 -25.37 -29.19
CA LEU A 614 -9.71 -26.71 -29.58
C LEU A 614 -10.05 -27.58 -28.37
N HIS A 615 -9.51 -27.25 -27.19
CA HIS A 615 -9.71 -28.04 -25.98
C HIS A 615 -11.09 -27.72 -25.37
N PRO A 616 -11.94 -28.73 -25.11
CA PRO A 616 -13.33 -28.50 -24.66
C PRO A 616 -13.44 -27.79 -23.30
N ALA A 617 -12.44 -27.95 -22.42
CA ALA A 617 -12.38 -27.26 -21.12
C ALA A 617 -11.62 -25.91 -21.12
N ILE A 618 -11.13 -25.42 -22.27
CA ILE A 618 -10.40 -24.15 -22.36
C ILE A 618 -11.20 -23.17 -23.21
N THR A 619 -11.51 -22.01 -22.63
CA THR A 619 -12.36 -21.00 -23.24
C THR A 619 -11.59 -19.69 -23.38
N SER A 620 -11.55 -19.14 -24.60
CA SER A 620 -10.96 -17.82 -24.85
C SER A 620 -11.94 -16.70 -24.50
N ASN A 621 -11.41 -15.49 -24.33
CA ASN A 621 -12.19 -14.26 -24.35
C ASN A 621 -12.99 -14.08 -25.66
N PHE A 622 -14.08 -13.30 -25.57
CA PHE A 622 -14.78 -12.74 -26.72
C PHE A 622 -13.88 -11.78 -27.49
N PRO A 623 -14.03 -11.68 -28.83
CA PRO A 623 -13.20 -10.80 -29.64
C PRO A 623 -13.55 -9.33 -29.40
N SER A 624 -12.52 -8.49 -29.35
CA SER A 624 -12.63 -7.03 -29.36
C SER A 624 -12.84 -6.53 -30.81
N PRO A 625 -13.72 -5.56 -31.04
CA PRO A 625 -13.88 -4.95 -32.37
C PRO A 625 -12.64 -4.16 -32.81
N VAL A 626 -11.77 -3.76 -31.88
CA VAL A 626 -10.59 -2.93 -32.15
C VAL A 626 -9.31 -3.79 -32.17
N THR A 627 -9.19 -4.72 -31.23
CA THR A 627 -7.97 -5.50 -30.97
C THR A 627 -8.11 -6.98 -31.33
N PHE A 628 -9.21 -7.35 -31.99
CA PHE A 628 -9.51 -8.70 -32.48
C PHE A 628 -9.45 -9.76 -31.37
N GLU A 629 -8.56 -10.75 -31.47
CA GLU A 629 -8.43 -11.79 -30.45
C GLU A 629 -7.84 -11.30 -29.12
N GLU A 630 -7.18 -10.13 -29.10
CA GLU A 630 -6.51 -9.60 -27.91
C GLU A 630 -7.41 -8.62 -27.14
N ILE A 631 -7.36 -8.64 -25.80
CA ILE A 631 -8.08 -7.65 -24.97
C ILE A 631 -7.21 -6.40 -24.78
N GLN A 632 -5.90 -6.59 -24.59
CA GLN A 632 -4.95 -5.51 -24.31
C GLN A 632 -5.38 -4.65 -23.11
N PHE A 633 -5.79 -5.30 -22.02
CA PHE A 633 -6.25 -4.65 -20.81
C PHE A 633 -5.09 -4.05 -20.02
N PHE A 634 -4.06 -4.83 -19.69
CA PHE A 634 -3.03 -4.40 -18.74
C PHE A 634 -1.98 -3.42 -19.30
N ASN A 635 -1.82 -3.34 -20.63
CA ASN A 635 -0.68 -2.66 -21.28
C ASN A 635 -0.95 -1.22 -21.74
N GLY A 636 -2.14 -0.66 -21.47
CA GLY A 636 -2.47 0.65 -22.03
C GLY A 636 -3.77 1.27 -21.52
N PRO A 637 -4.40 2.14 -22.33
CA PRO A 637 -5.57 2.93 -21.92
C PRO A 637 -6.78 2.10 -21.48
N ASN A 638 -6.96 0.90 -22.05
CA ASN A 638 -8.06 0.01 -21.71
C ASN A 638 -8.10 -0.36 -20.22
N TYR A 639 -6.95 -0.33 -19.55
CA TYR A 639 -6.84 -0.59 -18.12
C TYR A 639 -7.71 0.35 -17.27
N HIS A 640 -7.89 1.61 -17.71
CA HIS A 640 -8.66 2.62 -16.99
C HIS A 640 -10.17 2.40 -17.07
N ASN A 641 -10.64 1.51 -17.96
CA ASN A 641 -12.05 1.13 -18.04
C ASN A 641 -12.50 0.27 -16.86
N GLY A 642 -11.55 -0.25 -16.05
CA GLY A 642 -11.83 -0.97 -14.81
C GLY A 642 -12.09 -2.45 -14.99
N ILE A 643 -12.29 -3.14 -13.86
CA ILE A 643 -12.44 -4.60 -13.80
C ILE A 643 -13.71 -5.06 -14.53
N ASP A 644 -14.80 -4.30 -14.44
CA ASP A 644 -16.08 -4.63 -15.09
C ASP A 644 -15.92 -4.78 -16.61
N TRP A 645 -15.25 -3.80 -17.23
CA TRP A 645 -14.94 -3.83 -18.66
C TRP A 645 -14.10 -5.05 -19.03
N TYR A 646 -13.11 -5.41 -18.20
CA TYR A 646 -12.28 -6.59 -18.45
C TYR A 646 -13.08 -7.89 -18.33
N MET A 647 -13.93 -8.01 -17.31
CA MET A 647 -14.78 -9.17 -17.09
C MET A 647 -15.78 -9.36 -18.24
N ASP A 648 -16.22 -8.30 -18.91
CA ASP A 648 -17.17 -8.36 -20.01
C ASP A 648 -16.66 -9.10 -21.26
N PHE A 649 -15.34 -9.29 -21.37
CA PHE A 649 -14.74 -10.13 -22.40
C PHE A 649 -14.84 -11.63 -22.13
N PHE A 650 -15.28 -12.04 -20.94
CA PHE A 650 -15.31 -13.45 -20.56
C PHE A 650 -16.75 -13.94 -20.39
N PRO A 651 -17.06 -15.18 -20.80
CA PRO A 651 -18.38 -15.76 -20.57
C PRO A 651 -18.60 -16.01 -19.07
N PHE A 652 -19.85 -16.03 -18.65
CA PHE A 652 -20.18 -16.51 -17.32
C PHE A 652 -19.83 -18.02 -17.24
N PRO A 653 -19.07 -18.45 -16.22
CA PRO A 653 -18.69 -19.85 -16.09
C PRO A 653 -19.94 -20.71 -15.92
N SER A 654 -19.97 -21.83 -16.63
CA SER A 654 -21.04 -22.81 -16.48
C SER A 654 -20.88 -23.56 -15.16
N ASN A 655 -21.98 -23.80 -14.41
CA ASN A 655 -21.94 -24.62 -13.19
C ASN A 655 -21.53 -26.09 -13.45
N VAL A 656 -21.38 -26.48 -14.72
CA VAL A 656 -21.26 -27.88 -15.18
C VAL A 656 -19.82 -28.23 -15.60
N SER A 657 -18.96 -27.25 -15.88
CA SER A 657 -17.58 -27.53 -16.31
C SER A 657 -16.54 -26.65 -15.61
N THR A 658 -15.35 -27.22 -15.40
CA THR A 658 -14.17 -26.47 -14.96
C THR A 658 -13.62 -25.64 -16.12
N ASP A 659 -14.31 -24.56 -16.49
CA ASP A 659 -13.89 -23.69 -17.58
C ASP A 659 -12.53 -23.04 -17.23
N PHE A 660 -11.50 -23.32 -18.02
CA PHE A 660 -10.22 -22.62 -17.99
C PHE A 660 -10.28 -21.44 -18.95
N MET A 661 -10.62 -20.28 -18.42
CA MET A 661 -10.62 -19.05 -19.21
C MET A 661 -9.21 -18.50 -19.40
N PHE A 662 -8.93 -17.95 -20.57
CA PHE A 662 -7.66 -17.28 -20.85
C PHE A 662 -7.82 -16.10 -21.78
N GLU A 663 -6.85 -15.19 -21.73
CA GLU A 663 -6.64 -14.22 -22.79
C GLU A 663 -5.23 -14.34 -23.37
N LYS A 664 -5.08 -13.81 -24.58
CA LYS A 664 -3.80 -13.65 -25.26
C LYS A 664 -3.65 -12.19 -25.65
N SER A 665 -2.59 -11.55 -25.17
CA SER A 665 -2.26 -10.16 -25.50
C SER A 665 -0.75 -10.04 -25.62
N ALA A 666 -0.22 -9.98 -26.84
CA ALA A 666 1.22 -10.18 -27.08
C ALA A 666 2.10 -9.01 -26.64
N ASN A 667 1.50 -7.85 -26.37
CA ASN A 667 2.16 -6.64 -25.85
C ASN A 667 2.38 -6.70 -24.32
N TYR A 668 1.88 -7.74 -23.65
CA TYR A 668 2.04 -7.88 -22.20
C TYR A 668 3.49 -8.20 -21.82
N PHE A 669 4.20 -8.95 -22.66
CA PHE A 669 5.53 -9.46 -22.38
C PHE A 669 6.54 -8.35 -22.05
N ASP A 670 6.61 -7.32 -22.89
CA ASP A 670 7.64 -6.28 -22.83
C ASP A 670 7.20 -4.99 -22.14
N THR A 671 5.89 -4.78 -21.94
CA THR A 671 5.36 -3.58 -21.25
C THR A 671 5.64 -3.61 -19.74
N GLU A 672 6.29 -2.57 -19.23
CA GLU A 672 6.83 -2.51 -17.86
C GLU A 672 5.79 -2.66 -16.75
N MET A 673 4.65 -1.99 -16.87
CA MET A 673 3.62 -1.99 -15.82
C MET A 673 2.75 -3.25 -15.79
N VAL A 674 2.80 -4.09 -16.83
CA VAL A 674 1.89 -5.22 -16.99
C VAL A 674 2.05 -6.29 -15.91
N PRO A 675 3.27 -6.77 -15.57
CA PRO A 675 3.44 -7.76 -14.51
C PRO A 675 2.81 -7.34 -13.18
N LYS A 676 3.02 -6.08 -12.76
CA LYS A 676 2.46 -5.51 -11.53
C LYS A 676 0.93 -5.47 -11.57
N ARG A 677 0.35 -4.96 -12.67
CA ARG A 677 -1.11 -4.84 -12.84
C ARG A 677 -1.79 -6.22 -12.93
N ALA A 678 -1.18 -7.14 -13.67
CA ALA A 678 -1.67 -8.51 -13.82
C ALA A 678 -1.62 -9.25 -12.48
N ALA A 679 -0.53 -9.13 -11.71
CA ALA A 679 -0.42 -9.80 -10.41
C ALA A 679 -1.38 -9.24 -9.36
N ALA A 680 -1.69 -7.95 -9.38
CA ALA A 680 -2.68 -7.36 -8.48
C ALA A 680 -4.08 -7.97 -8.69
N LEU A 681 -4.52 -8.10 -9.95
CA LEU A 681 -5.85 -8.63 -10.27
C LEU A 681 -5.89 -10.17 -10.32
N LEU A 682 -4.82 -10.80 -10.82
CA LEU A 682 -4.73 -12.21 -11.16
C LEU A 682 -3.47 -12.88 -10.55
N PRO A 683 -3.26 -12.82 -9.21
CA PRO A 683 -2.01 -13.31 -8.61
C PRO A 683 -1.81 -14.83 -8.75
N ARG A 684 -2.90 -15.58 -8.98
CA ARG A 684 -2.88 -17.05 -9.17
C ARG A 684 -2.85 -17.46 -10.65
N ALA A 685 -2.86 -16.51 -11.58
CA ALA A 685 -2.86 -16.85 -13.00
C ALA A 685 -1.53 -17.53 -13.40
N LYS A 686 -1.63 -18.51 -14.30
CA LYS A 686 -0.46 -19.06 -14.99
C LYS A 686 -0.07 -18.15 -16.15
N ILE A 687 1.22 -18.00 -16.40
CA ILE A 687 1.80 -17.11 -17.39
C ILE A 687 2.48 -17.98 -18.46
N ILE A 688 2.11 -17.78 -19.72
CA ILE A 688 2.68 -18.48 -20.87
C ILE A 688 3.36 -17.48 -21.79
N ALA A 689 4.67 -17.63 -22.00
CA ALA A 689 5.46 -16.84 -22.94
C ALA A 689 6.01 -17.75 -24.05
N LEU A 690 6.02 -17.29 -25.31
CA LEU A 690 6.54 -18.07 -26.44
C LEU A 690 7.78 -17.41 -27.00
N LEU A 691 8.89 -18.12 -27.11
CA LEU A 691 10.16 -17.56 -27.61
C LEU A 691 10.56 -18.25 -28.93
N ILE A 692 10.96 -17.45 -29.92
CA ILE A 692 11.66 -17.90 -31.13
C ILE A 692 13.02 -17.20 -31.19
N ASN A 693 13.86 -17.49 -32.17
CA ASN A 693 15.11 -16.75 -32.36
C ASN A 693 14.83 -15.22 -32.43
N PRO A 694 15.47 -14.39 -31.58
CA PRO A 694 15.17 -12.96 -31.48
C PRO A 694 15.47 -12.19 -32.78
N VAL A 695 16.41 -12.69 -33.60
CA VAL A 695 16.71 -12.16 -34.94
C VAL A 695 15.50 -12.33 -35.88
N ASP A 696 14.94 -13.54 -35.93
CA ASP A 696 13.79 -13.84 -36.78
C ASP A 696 12.51 -13.16 -36.27
N ARG A 697 12.38 -13.02 -34.94
CA ARG A 697 11.29 -12.26 -34.30
C ARG A 697 11.31 -10.79 -34.74
N ALA A 698 12.49 -10.14 -34.67
CA ALA A 698 12.67 -8.76 -35.07
C ALA A 698 12.34 -8.56 -36.56
N TYR A 699 12.79 -9.48 -37.42
CA TYR A 699 12.48 -9.42 -38.85
C TYR A 699 11.01 -9.62 -39.16
N SER A 700 10.37 -10.56 -38.47
CA SER A 700 8.93 -10.77 -38.61
C SER A 700 8.12 -9.55 -38.18
N TRP A 701 8.61 -8.77 -37.20
CA TRP A 701 8.01 -7.48 -36.82
C TRP A 701 8.19 -6.43 -37.91
N TYR A 702 9.40 -6.25 -38.45
CA TYR A 702 9.63 -5.35 -39.59
C TYR A 702 8.72 -5.68 -40.79
N GLN A 703 8.65 -6.96 -41.19
CA GLN A 703 7.79 -7.40 -42.30
C GLN A 703 6.29 -7.23 -41.97
N HIS A 704 5.92 -7.30 -40.70
CA HIS A 704 4.57 -6.99 -40.25
C HIS A 704 4.24 -5.51 -40.46
N GLN A 705 5.15 -4.60 -40.09
CA GLN A 705 4.96 -3.16 -40.27
C GLN A 705 4.87 -2.79 -41.75
N ARG A 706 5.73 -3.37 -42.60
CA ARG A 706 5.63 -3.20 -44.06
C ARG A 706 4.28 -3.62 -44.61
N ALA A 707 3.75 -4.77 -44.17
CA ALA A 707 2.45 -5.24 -44.60
C ALA A 707 1.28 -4.35 -44.15
N HIS A 708 1.48 -3.51 -43.13
CA HIS A 708 0.52 -2.50 -42.65
C HIS A 708 0.80 -1.10 -43.20
N GLN A 709 1.64 -0.99 -44.24
CA GLN A 709 1.97 0.27 -44.90
C GLN A 709 2.61 1.31 -43.97
N ASP A 710 3.38 0.85 -42.98
CA ASP A 710 4.19 1.74 -42.13
C ASP A 710 5.27 2.44 -42.97
N ALA A 711 5.27 3.77 -42.95
CA ALA A 711 6.14 4.58 -43.81
C ALA A 711 7.63 4.36 -43.52
N ALA A 712 8.01 4.22 -42.24
CA ALA A 712 9.41 3.97 -41.88
C ALA A 712 9.84 2.58 -42.35
N ALA A 713 8.98 1.56 -42.22
CA ALA A 713 9.28 0.21 -42.66
C ALA A 713 9.31 0.07 -44.20
N ILE A 714 8.54 0.88 -44.94
CA ILE A 714 8.55 0.91 -46.41
C ILE A 714 9.79 1.62 -46.93
N ASN A 715 10.14 2.77 -46.34
CA ASN A 715 11.19 3.66 -46.87
C ASN A 715 12.60 3.20 -46.51
N HIS A 716 12.75 2.31 -45.53
CA HIS A 716 14.05 1.83 -45.05
C HIS A 716 14.15 0.32 -45.19
N THR A 717 15.34 -0.18 -45.54
CA THR A 717 15.63 -1.62 -45.48
C THR A 717 15.66 -2.09 -44.03
N PHE A 718 15.55 -3.40 -43.79
CA PHE A 718 15.65 -3.91 -42.43
C PHE A 718 17.03 -3.61 -41.81
N HIS A 719 18.09 -3.61 -42.63
CA HIS A 719 19.42 -3.27 -42.16
C HIS A 719 19.47 -1.83 -41.63
N ASP A 720 18.97 -0.87 -42.42
CA ASP A 720 18.91 0.55 -42.03
C ASP A 720 18.15 0.76 -40.72
N VAL A 721 17.06 0.00 -40.51
CA VAL A 721 16.27 0.04 -39.29
C VAL A 721 17.10 -0.42 -38.08
N VAL A 722 17.76 -1.58 -38.18
CA VAL A 722 18.44 -2.17 -37.01
C VAL A 722 19.76 -1.47 -36.68
N THR A 723 20.42 -0.85 -37.67
CA THR A 723 21.67 -0.08 -37.48
C THR A 723 21.43 1.42 -37.30
N ALA A 724 20.18 1.87 -37.18
CA ALA A 724 19.86 3.28 -37.00
C ALA A 724 20.59 3.85 -35.77
N GLY A 725 21.37 4.91 -35.99
CA GLY A 725 22.08 5.63 -34.93
C GLY A 725 21.24 6.72 -34.28
N PRO A 726 21.72 7.36 -33.20
CA PRO A 726 20.96 8.37 -32.45
C PRO A 726 20.50 9.60 -33.27
N SER A 727 21.14 9.88 -34.40
CA SER A 727 20.81 10.97 -35.32
C SER A 727 19.70 10.63 -36.32
N ALA A 728 19.17 9.39 -36.31
CA ALA A 728 18.07 8.97 -37.18
C ALA A 728 16.74 9.66 -36.81
N SER A 729 15.77 9.58 -37.72
CA SER A 729 14.42 10.11 -37.46
C SER A 729 13.75 9.39 -36.29
N LYS A 730 12.85 10.09 -35.59
CA LYS A 730 12.13 9.53 -34.45
C LYS A 730 11.31 8.30 -34.83
N GLU A 731 10.73 8.29 -36.03
CA GLU A 731 9.94 7.20 -36.57
C GLU A 731 10.80 5.96 -36.80
N LEU A 732 12.01 6.13 -37.36
CA LEU A 732 12.95 5.03 -37.60
C LEU A 732 13.46 4.45 -36.27
N LEU A 733 13.82 5.30 -35.31
CA LEU A 733 14.23 4.88 -33.97
C LEU A 733 13.12 4.16 -33.21
N THR A 734 11.87 4.58 -33.38
CA THR A 734 10.70 3.90 -32.80
C THR A 734 10.53 2.51 -33.40
N LEU A 735 10.63 2.39 -34.73
CA LEU A 735 10.55 1.12 -35.43
C LEU A 735 11.70 0.17 -35.03
N GLN A 736 12.93 0.68 -34.92
CA GLN A 736 14.09 -0.05 -34.41
C GLN A 736 13.83 -0.55 -32.99
N SER A 737 13.42 0.34 -32.09
CA SER A 737 13.13 0.01 -30.68
C SER A 737 12.09 -1.11 -30.56
N HIS A 738 10.98 -1.03 -31.31
CA HIS A 738 9.94 -2.08 -31.29
C HIS A 738 10.38 -3.40 -31.96
N SER A 739 11.33 -3.32 -32.90
CA SER A 739 11.94 -4.50 -33.52
C SER A 739 12.89 -5.22 -32.56
N LEU A 740 13.75 -4.47 -31.86
CA LEU A 740 14.86 -5.01 -31.08
C LEU A 740 14.51 -5.28 -29.61
N LYS A 741 13.96 -4.29 -28.89
CA LYS A 741 13.79 -4.39 -27.43
C LYS A 741 13.00 -5.61 -26.98
N PRO A 742 11.86 -5.99 -27.60
CA PRO A 742 11.10 -7.14 -27.13
C PRO A 742 11.80 -8.49 -27.38
N GLY A 743 12.92 -8.51 -28.10
CA GLY A 743 13.83 -9.66 -28.24
C GLY A 743 14.77 -9.86 -27.04
N THR A 744 14.85 -8.90 -26.10
CA THR A 744 15.70 -8.99 -24.89
C THR A 744 15.03 -9.84 -23.80
N TYR A 745 14.81 -11.13 -24.10
CA TYR A 745 13.90 -12.00 -23.36
C TYR A 745 14.19 -12.11 -21.86
N ALA A 746 15.45 -12.23 -21.46
CA ALA A 746 15.83 -12.34 -20.05
C ALA A 746 15.34 -11.14 -19.21
N THR A 747 15.57 -9.93 -19.70
CA THR A 747 15.14 -8.67 -19.06
C THR A 747 13.63 -8.64 -18.82
N HIS A 748 12.85 -9.07 -19.80
CA HIS A 748 11.39 -9.10 -19.69
C HIS A 748 10.92 -10.20 -18.72
N LEU A 749 11.48 -11.39 -18.81
CA LEU A 749 11.13 -12.51 -17.94
C LEU A 749 11.47 -12.22 -16.47
N GLU A 750 12.61 -11.59 -16.18
CA GLU A 750 12.96 -11.15 -14.82
C GLU A 750 11.90 -10.20 -14.24
N ARG A 751 11.38 -9.24 -15.03
CA ARG A 751 10.28 -8.37 -14.58
C ARG A 751 9.01 -9.15 -14.24
N TRP A 752 8.69 -10.20 -14.99
CA TRP A 752 7.57 -11.08 -14.64
C TRP A 752 7.84 -11.89 -13.37
N LEU A 753 9.07 -12.35 -13.17
CA LEU A 753 9.49 -13.15 -12.01
C LEU A 753 9.52 -12.37 -10.69
N VAL A 754 9.59 -11.03 -10.74
CA VAL A 754 9.38 -10.17 -9.56
C VAL A 754 7.97 -10.34 -8.98
N HIS A 755 6.97 -10.61 -9.83
CA HIS A 755 5.56 -10.64 -9.43
C HIS A 755 4.93 -12.04 -9.46
N TYR A 756 5.46 -12.94 -10.27
CA TYR A 756 4.98 -14.32 -10.40
C TYR A 756 6.10 -15.31 -10.06
N PRO A 757 5.83 -16.31 -9.21
CA PRO A 757 6.84 -17.33 -8.93
C PRO A 757 7.12 -18.16 -10.18
N ALA A 758 8.35 -18.69 -10.29
CA ALA A 758 8.80 -19.49 -11.44
C ALA A 758 7.83 -20.62 -11.84
N ARG A 759 7.18 -21.28 -10.86
CA ARG A 759 6.19 -22.35 -11.10
C ARG A 759 4.92 -21.90 -11.82
N GLN A 760 4.63 -20.59 -11.84
CA GLN A 760 3.51 -20.00 -12.59
C GLN A 760 3.93 -19.54 -13.98
N LEU A 761 5.19 -19.69 -14.38
CA LEU A 761 5.69 -19.28 -15.70
C LEU A 761 6.05 -20.51 -16.54
N HIS A 762 5.51 -20.57 -17.75
CA HIS A 762 5.82 -21.59 -18.74
C HIS A 762 6.35 -20.96 -20.02
N ILE A 763 7.52 -21.42 -20.45
CA ILE A 763 8.21 -20.92 -21.63
C ILE A 763 8.03 -21.93 -22.76
N VAL A 764 7.34 -21.50 -23.80
CA VAL A 764 7.06 -22.27 -25.01
C VAL A 764 8.15 -22.01 -26.03
N ASP A 765 8.73 -23.09 -26.54
CA ASP A 765 9.58 -23.04 -27.73
C ASP A 765 8.71 -22.83 -28.98
N GLY A 766 8.77 -21.64 -29.56
CA GLY A 766 8.00 -21.29 -30.75
C GLY A 766 8.48 -22.00 -32.02
N ALA A 767 9.74 -22.43 -32.09
CA ALA A 767 10.23 -23.27 -33.18
C ALA A 767 9.61 -24.68 -33.10
N LEU A 768 9.51 -25.22 -31.88
CA LEU A 768 8.82 -26.49 -31.63
C LEU A 768 7.30 -26.38 -31.85
N LEU A 769 6.67 -25.26 -31.49
CA LEU A 769 5.24 -25.03 -31.79
C LEU A 769 4.99 -25.04 -33.31
N ARG A 770 5.93 -24.53 -34.10
CA ARG A 770 5.84 -24.52 -35.56
C ARG A 770 6.05 -25.91 -36.17
N SER A 771 6.98 -26.72 -35.64
CA SER A 771 7.33 -28.02 -36.21
C SER A 771 6.49 -29.17 -35.66
N ASN A 772 6.22 -29.19 -34.36
CA ASN A 772 5.44 -30.21 -33.65
C ASN A 772 4.54 -29.57 -32.56
N PRO A 773 3.42 -28.95 -32.96
CA PRO A 773 2.51 -28.28 -32.02
C PRO A 773 1.89 -29.24 -31.00
N ALA A 774 1.65 -30.51 -31.36
CA ALA A 774 1.01 -31.46 -30.44
C ALA A 774 1.85 -31.68 -29.18
N LEU A 775 3.17 -31.81 -29.31
CA LEU A 775 4.08 -31.94 -28.18
C LEU A 775 4.08 -30.71 -27.26
N VAL A 776 4.04 -29.52 -27.85
CA VAL A 776 3.95 -28.26 -27.09
C VAL A 776 2.62 -28.20 -26.34
N MET A 777 1.51 -28.53 -27.00
CA MET A 777 0.20 -28.51 -26.38
C MET A 777 0.09 -29.52 -25.23
N ASP A 778 0.70 -30.71 -25.33
CA ASP A 778 0.78 -31.65 -24.22
C ASP A 778 1.51 -31.08 -23.00
N GLY A 779 2.63 -30.37 -23.23
CA GLY A 779 3.36 -29.64 -22.19
C GLY A 779 2.49 -28.59 -21.51
N ILE A 780 1.76 -27.79 -22.30
CA ILE A 780 0.85 -26.76 -21.79
C ILE A 780 -0.31 -27.37 -21.00
N GLN A 781 -0.90 -28.48 -21.46
CA GLN A 781 -1.97 -29.17 -20.74
C GLN A 781 -1.51 -29.62 -19.35
N ARG A 782 -0.32 -30.23 -19.26
CA ARG A 782 0.29 -30.63 -17.97
C ARG A 782 0.59 -29.43 -17.09
N PHE A 783 1.16 -28.37 -17.67
CA PHE A 783 1.44 -27.14 -16.95
C PHE A 783 0.17 -26.50 -16.40
N LEU A 784 -0.91 -26.45 -17.17
CA LEU A 784 -2.22 -25.92 -16.74
C LEU A 784 -2.92 -26.85 -15.75
N GLY A 785 -2.67 -28.15 -15.80
CA GLY A 785 -3.37 -29.15 -15.01
C GLY A 785 -4.82 -29.31 -15.47
N VAL A 786 -5.07 -29.11 -16.77
CA VAL A 786 -6.41 -29.20 -17.36
C VAL A 786 -6.82 -30.66 -17.55
N THR A 787 -8.09 -30.96 -17.30
CA THR A 787 -8.69 -32.28 -17.46
C THR A 787 -10.04 -32.19 -18.19
N PRO A 788 -10.40 -33.15 -19.07
CA PRO A 788 -9.58 -34.27 -19.53
C PRO A 788 -8.46 -33.82 -20.48
N ILE A 789 -7.43 -34.64 -20.67
CA ILE A 789 -6.38 -34.36 -21.66
C ILE A 789 -6.94 -34.53 -23.08
N PHE A 790 -6.74 -33.53 -23.92
CA PHE A 790 -7.13 -33.49 -25.32
C PHE A 790 -5.99 -33.95 -26.24
N ASN A 791 -6.32 -34.82 -27.20
CA ASN A 791 -5.35 -35.37 -28.14
C ASN A 791 -5.19 -34.47 -29.38
N TYR A 792 -4.18 -33.59 -29.35
CA TYR A 792 -3.88 -32.67 -30.44
C TYR A 792 -3.39 -33.33 -31.72
N THR A 793 -2.87 -34.56 -31.68
CA THR A 793 -2.41 -35.27 -32.90
C THR A 793 -3.57 -35.60 -33.84
N GLN A 794 -4.78 -35.78 -33.30
CA GLN A 794 -5.99 -36.03 -34.07
C GLN A 794 -6.68 -34.74 -34.51
N ALA A 795 -6.48 -33.65 -33.77
CA ALA A 795 -7.12 -32.36 -34.03
C ALA A 795 -6.31 -31.42 -34.94
N LEU A 796 -5.03 -31.73 -35.20
CA LEU A 796 -4.15 -30.93 -36.04
C LEU A 796 -3.73 -31.69 -37.31
N VAL A 797 -3.45 -30.93 -38.37
CA VAL A 797 -2.96 -31.46 -39.65
C VAL A 797 -2.00 -30.44 -40.26
N PHE A 798 -0.89 -30.92 -40.84
CA PHE A 798 0.04 -30.06 -41.57
C PHE A 798 -0.48 -29.79 -42.98
N ASP A 799 -0.53 -28.53 -43.39
CA ASP A 799 -0.95 -28.13 -44.74
C ASP A 799 0.27 -27.66 -45.55
N GLU A 800 0.64 -28.42 -46.58
CA GLU A 800 1.81 -28.14 -47.44
C GLU A 800 1.70 -26.80 -48.18
N GLY A 801 0.48 -26.43 -48.61
CA GLY A 801 0.27 -25.17 -49.34
C GLY A 801 0.50 -23.94 -48.46
N LYS A 802 0.07 -24.01 -47.20
CA LYS A 802 0.26 -23.01 -46.17
C LYS A 802 1.68 -23.06 -45.60
N GLY A 803 2.27 -24.24 -45.47
CA GLY A 803 3.55 -24.50 -44.80
C GLY A 803 3.48 -24.46 -43.27
N PHE A 804 2.28 -24.65 -42.70
CA PHE A 804 2.05 -24.60 -41.25
C PHE A 804 0.98 -25.62 -40.82
N TRP A 805 0.98 -25.95 -39.54
CA TRP A 805 -0.08 -26.75 -38.92
C TRP A 805 -1.40 -25.98 -38.80
N CYS A 806 -2.49 -26.68 -39.07
CA CYS A 806 -3.85 -26.16 -39.13
C CYS A 806 -4.80 -27.05 -38.32
N GLN A 807 -5.98 -26.52 -37.96
CA GLN A 807 -7.02 -27.31 -37.32
C GLN A 807 -7.58 -28.32 -38.33
N ARG A 808 -7.77 -29.57 -37.91
CA ARG A 808 -8.46 -30.61 -38.68
C ARG A 808 -9.97 -30.47 -38.49
N LEU A 809 -10.71 -30.30 -39.58
CA LEU A 809 -12.19 -30.34 -39.58
C LEU A 809 -12.72 -31.74 -39.90
N GLU A 810 -14.02 -31.94 -39.71
CA GLU A 810 -14.72 -33.13 -40.16
C GLU A 810 -14.49 -33.36 -41.67
N GLY A 811 -14.17 -34.61 -42.04
CA GLY A 811 -13.76 -34.96 -43.40
C GLY A 811 -12.28 -34.67 -43.74
N GLY A 812 -11.45 -34.33 -42.75
CA GLY A 812 -10.00 -34.21 -42.90
C GLY A 812 -9.50 -32.91 -43.55
N ARG A 813 -10.39 -31.94 -43.80
CA ARG A 813 -10.03 -30.65 -44.41
C ARG A 813 -9.29 -29.75 -43.40
N PRO A 814 -8.21 -29.06 -43.83
CA PRO A 814 -7.48 -28.14 -42.95
C PRO A 814 -8.20 -26.77 -42.85
N LYS A 815 -8.35 -26.27 -41.62
CA LYS A 815 -8.72 -24.88 -41.32
C LYS A 815 -7.50 -24.14 -40.78
N CYS A 816 -6.83 -23.42 -41.69
CA CYS A 816 -5.60 -22.70 -41.40
C CYS A 816 -5.85 -21.27 -40.92
N LEU A 817 -4.85 -20.69 -40.24
CA LEU A 817 -4.85 -19.27 -39.91
C LEU A 817 -4.86 -18.39 -41.17
N GLY A 818 -5.45 -17.20 -41.04
CA GLY A 818 -5.60 -16.23 -42.12
C GLY A 818 -4.29 -15.80 -42.80
N LYS A 819 -4.41 -15.10 -43.94
CA LYS A 819 -3.27 -14.67 -44.78
C LYS A 819 -2.24 -13.81 -44.03
N SER A 820 -2.66 -13.10 -42.97
CA SER A 820 -1.78 -12.28 -42.14
C SER A 820 -0.87 -13.08 -41.19
N LYS A 821 -1.04 -14.40 -41.09
CA LYS A 821 -0.22 -15.30 -40.25
C LYS A 821 0.55 -16.26 -41.16
N GLY A 822 1.87 -16.36 -40.94
CA GLY A 822 2.76 -17.12 -41.85
C GLY A 822 2.92 -16.44 -43.22
N ARG A 823 3.17 -15.12 -43.24
CA ARG A 823 3.41 -14.38 -44.49
C ARG A 823 4.65 -14.92 -45.20
N LYS A 824 4.60 -15.02 -46.52
CA LYS A 824 5.78 -15.27 -47.37
C LYS A 824 6.44 -13.92 -47.67
N TYR A 825 7.70 -13.78 -47.30
CA TYR A 825 8.52 -12.60 -47.55
C TYR A 825 9.96 -13.04 -47.85
N PRO A 826 10.80 -12.18 -48.47
CA PRO A 826 12.18 -12.51 -48.79
C PRO A 826 12.98 -12.95 -47.56
N GLU A 827 14.04 -13.72 -47.77
CA GLU A 827 14.99 -14.02 -46.69
C GLU A 827 15.75 -12.76 -46.24
N MET A 828 16.18 -12.75 -44.98
CA MET A 828 16.99 -11.67 -44.43
C MET A 828 18.38 -11.69 -45.07
N ALA A 829 18.92 -10.51 -45.38
CA ALA A 829 20.31 -10.38 -45.83
C ALA A 829 21.29 -10.99 -44.80
N PRO A 830 22.31 -11.78 -45.24
CA PRO A 830 23.26 -12.42 -44.34
C PRO A 830 23.99 -11.46 -43.39
N GLU A 831 24.34 -10.26 -43.88
CA GLU A 831 25.04 -9.24 -43.10
C GLU A 831 24.16 -8.71 -41.96
N THR A 832 22.87 -8.53 -42.23
CA THR A 832 21.90 -8.11 -41.21
C THR A 832 21.68 -9.19 -40.16
N ARG A 833 21.66 -10.46 -40.57
CA ARG A 833 21.58 -11.60 -39.62
C ARG A 833 22.81 -11.63 -38.72
N ALA A 834 24.02 -11.51 -39.28
CA ALA A 834 25.25 -11.49 -38.51
C ALA A 834 25.29 -10.34 -37.49
N PHE A 835 24.89 -9.12 -37.90
CA PHE A 835 24.77 -7.97 -37.01
C PHE A 835 23.84 -8.24 -35.83
N LEU A 836 22.65 -8.82 -36.08
CA LEU A 836 21.66 -9.09 -35.04
C LEU A 836 22.05 -10.26 -34.14
N THR A 837 22.71 -11.29 -34.67
CA THR A 837 23.26 -12.39 -33.87
C THR A 837 24.28 -11.87 -32.87
N GLU A 838 25.18 -10.97 -33.29
CA GLU A 838 26.13 -10.34 -32.36
C GLU A 838 25.41 -9.42 -31.36
N TYR A 839 24.45 -8.62 -31.81
CA TYR A 839 23.64 -7.76 -30.94
C TYR A 839 22.93 -8.54 -29.81
N TYR A 840 22.37 -9.71 -30.12
CA TYR A 840 21.66 -10.53 -29.12
C TYR A 840 22.54 -11.50 -28.34
N ARG A 841 23.84 -11.60 -28.64
CA ARG A 841 24.74 -12.58 -28.03
C ARG A 841 24.69 -12.56 -26.51
N GLU A 842 24.95 -11.40 -25.90
CA GLU A 842 24.90 -11.25 -24.43
C GLU A 842 23.48 -11.47 -23.88
N HIS A 843 22.45 -10.99 -24.57
CA HIS A 843 21.06 -11.22 -24.17
C HIS A 843 20.66 -12.70 -24.15
N ASN A 844 21.17 -13.48 -25.11
CA ASN A 844 20.94 -14.93 -25.21
C ASN A 844 21.74 -15.69 -24.13
N LEU A 845 22.94 -15.23 -23.77
CA LEU A 845 23.69 -15.76 -22.63
C LEU A 845 22.97 -15.49 -21.30
N GLU A 846 22.41 -14.29 -21.10
CA GLU A 846 21.60 -14.02 -19.91
C GLU A 846 20.32 -14.86 -19.88
N LEU A 847 19.68 -15.08 -21.03
CA LEU A 847 18.54 -15.98 -21.12
C LEU A 847 18.93 -17.41 -20.75
N LEU A 848 20.07 -17.91 -21.24
CA LEU A 848 20.59 -19.24 -20.88
C LEU A 848 20.78 -19.36 -19.36
N ARG A 849 21.44 -18.39 -18.73
CA ARG A 849 21.66 -18.36 -17.27
C ARG A 849 20.34 -18.35 -16.52
N LEU A 850 19.39 -17.51 -16.95
CA LEU A 850 18.06 -17.42 -16.37
C LEU A 850 17.32 -18.76 -16.47
N LEU A 851 17.23 -19.37 -17.66
CA LEU A 851 16.50 -20.62 -17.86
C LEU A 851 17.10 -21.78 -17.04
N ASN A 852 18.44 -21.85 -16.97
CA ASN A 852 19.13 -22.81 -16.12
C ASN A 852 18.81 -22.60 -14.64
N ARG A 853 18.83 -21.34 -14.16
CA ARG A 853 18.46 -20.98 -12.77
C ARG A 853 17.01 -21.37 -12.44
N LEU A 854 16.11 -21.27 -13.42
CA LEU A 854 14.69 -21.64 -13.27
C LEU A 854 14.43 -23.15 -13.46
N GLY A 855 15.42 -23.93 -13.89
CA GLY A 855 15.25 -25.35 -14.23
C GLY A 855 14.33 -25.58 -15.45
N GLN A 856 14.24 -24.61 -16.35
CA GLN A 856 13.39 -24.69 -17.55
C GLN A 856 14.18 -25.28 -18.73
N ALA A 857 13.49 -26.03 -19.60
CA ALA A 857 14.12 -26.58 -20.80
C ALA A 857 14.52 -25.47 -21.79
N LEU A 858 15.71 -25.59 -22.36
CA LEU A 858 16.20 -24.61 -23.35
C LEU A 858 15.44 -24.78 -24.69
N PRO A 859 14.93 -23.68 -25.28
CA PRO A 859 14.39 -23.71 -26.63
C PRO A 859 15.41 -24.29 -27.63
N THR A 860 14.92 -25.01 -28.62
CA THR A 860 15.72 -25.61 -29.71
C THR A 860 16.59 -24.58 -30.41
N TRP A 861 16.01 -23.44 -30.81
CA TRP A 861 16.73 -22.35 -31.47
C TRP A 861 17.89 -21.79 -30.62
N LEU A 862 17.73 -21.71 -29.29
CA LEU A 862 18.76 -21.18 -28.41
C LEU A 862 19.93 -22.17 -28.28
N ARG A 863 19.63 -23.48 -28.23
CA ARG A 863 20.67 -24.53 -28.22
C ARG A 863 21.47 -24.51 -29.52
N GLU A 864 20.81 -24.40 -30.65
CA GLU A 864 21.46 -24.33 -31.97
C GLU A 864 22.35 -23.08 -32.10
N GLU A 865 21.87 -21.92 -31.65
CA GLU A 865 22.62 -20.66 -31.69
C GLU A 865 23.86 -20.67 -30.77
N LEU A 866 23.77 -21.29 -29.60
CA LEU A 866 24.91 -21.42 -28.70
C LEU A 866 25.94 -22.45 -29.18
N GLN A 867 25.49 -23.51 -29.87
CA GLN A 867 26.38 -24.49 -30.48
C GLN A 867 27.15 -23.89 -31.65
N SER A 868 26.50 -23.09 -32.51
CA SER A 868 27.16 -22.43 -33.64
C SER A 868 28.17 -21.36 -33.20
N ALA A 869 27.93 -20.67 -32.08
CA ALA A 869 28.84 -19.68 -31.51
C ALA A 869 30.09 -20.27 -30.84
N SER A 870 30.12 -21.58 -30.53
CA SER A 870 31.26 -22.26 -29.90
C SER A 870 32.34 -22.74 -30.88
N TRP A 871 32.18 -22.46 -32.19
CA TRP A 871 33.09 -22.85 -33.28
C TRP A 871 33.67 -21.64 -34.06
N SER A 872 33.70 -20.46 -33.44
CA SER A 872 34.32 -19.23 -33.94
C SER A 872 35.06 -18.53 -32.82
#